data_AF-A0A2T4B0G2-F1
#
_entry.id   AF-A0A2T4B0G2-F1
#
_cell.length_a   1.000
_cell.length_b   1.000
_cell.length_c   1.000
_cell.angle_alpha   90.00
_cell.angle_beta   90.00
_cell.angle_gamma   90.00
#
_symmetry.space_group_name_H-M   'P 1'
#
loop_
_entity.id
_entity.type
_entity.pdbx_description
1 polymer ?
#
loop_
_entity_poly.entity_id
_entity_poly.type
_entity_poly.pdbx_seq_one_letter_code
_entity_poly.pdbx_strand_id
1 'polypeptide(L)'
;MDRRNTAREALRDSVKCWSDFVAKCLTKRLDAGPFEDYVKLVFAKHPLTPEVIADFLLQPQAANCVSPDPRIPPYVSVLTHLRYVDAVSILRSLYRYSSLHAQTPLQAQEQEQGQGQGQGQQQEQEQKQLQEREQEQEQGQEREREERENAPAKEQEHEKALLSDAKHDAQHDALRPSRTRWKSSSWLEEVMFYHVIRLVVEGTAFKDSRTALELIHVTSKWMSLFAAASNSMAAEVLSGTLQDPQVRHDMEVSRAAFVPLLLRLVDNPALVKVISHPSAKAPRKEFSDSLTSFVHVFQPVPPFVEKLEMFRTEVLAPLDPVDKNSQAANAMDELLDSTVGLDNLMIPDMPITNTRAGLYVYLGASLVGRPLIDDHAFFSYLNNRYQGNNQQSAIDLILASFDLLANAVFRNEGPRDAHLLRSFLTNKVPLILGQLCPPGFSTPSAEFCITQALSQVDTSVFPTASLMFDESRNNNPYTESVREEFCSACALHGLIEREHVERILGESSMSYEPSQEKYSKEKLVQNCLSDPDKIQALVRDMDKMDGNVGAVCQALVELLRQLCNSKETMSLKILCNQLVQKPQSLDVLLLFEKLPTILDPICQLLDGWRYEEDQGEYQPVYEEFGAILLLVLAFAYRYSLYPADIGILATDSSVAKIIGRAHISRGLDRLSEQEHGHLGGWIHGLFDSDAGGLGDDLMSSCPPAEFYLLIATLFENIVMAYTQGSLTDDSLKSGVEYLVDTFLLPSLIPAIRFLSDYLWVEQREQKSIIKILQLILLPTSISGEASTMLASVKGIVAKPLEHSLRAYQRQDPKNQDIEPLLRALKDSLPHSRRTGAAEHQELEMWTASSSSGLAGAAKHLIQNLVQWGMHPEMTAMPTSYTHRQMIATLKIVGASRLLRVMLEEIRQQTLAGSGSIAYDVVTALVCAPNVSNELPLTSGLLDETGSLPPPLQRRLTLREVLKMEAENYRKLHKKDPELAEITVRLYRRVEAQLVLPPPPTMLQAADMQLDLAGDATGLGDPMAAAAGVQGDGTMAIDGVGNLDMSIGGVSADMGLGASGNSGGLDASAEADLFGGLDTDMDVFDGWSGMDLSRP
;
A
#
# COMPACT_ATOMS: atom_id res chain seq x y z
N MET A 1 0.26 -7.02 -46.45
CA MET A 1 1.10 -8.00 -45.73
C MET A 1 2.55 -7.59 -45.93
N ASP A 2 3.19 -7.20 -44.83
CA ASP A 2 3.79 -5.85 -44.82
C ASP A 2 5.24 -5.80 -44.34
N ARG A 3 6.05 -5.00 -45.04
CA ARG A 3 7.44 -4.68 -44.66
C ARG A 3 7.58 -4.14 -43.23
N ARG A 4 6.51 -3.57 -42.66
CA ARG A 4 6.47 -3.09 -41.26
C ARG A 4 6.46 -4.23 -40.24
N ASN A 5 5.89 -5.40 -40.56
CA ASN A 5 5.92 -6.54 -39.65
C ASN A 5 7.30 -7.17 -39.64
N THR A 6 7.89 -7.42 -40.83
CA THR A 6 9.26 -7.95 -40.94
C THR A 6 10.31 -7.04 -40.30
N ALA A 7 10.11 -5.72 -40.32
CA ALA A 7 10.99 -4.76 -39.62
C ALA A 7 10.83 -4.84 -38.09
N ARG A 8 9.60 -4.97 -37.58
CA ARG A 8 9.33 -5.15 -36.13
C ARG A 8 9.81 -6.50 -35.61
N GLU A 9 9.71 -7.54 -36.41
CA GLU A 9 10.26 -8.88 -36.13
C GLU A 9 11.78 -8.83 -36.07
N ALA A 10 12.46 -8.27 -37.09
CA ALA A 10 13.91 -8.09 -37.09
C ALA A 10 14.43 -7.22 -35.93
N LEU A 11 13.69 -6.17 -35.53
CA LEU A 11 14.02 -5.36 -34.35
C LEU A 11 13.86 -6.17 -33.05
N ARG A 12 12.77 -6.92 -32.88
CA ARG A 12 12.54 -7.79 -31.72
C ARG A 12 13.63 -8.87 -31.61
N ASP A 13 13.99 -9.50 -32.72
CA ASP A 13 15.03 -10.53 -32.74
C ASP A 13 16.41 -9.94 -32.44
N SER A 14 16.70 -8.73 -32.90
CA SER A 14 17.94 -8.01 -32.59
C SER A 14 18.01 -7.62 -31.11
N VAL A 15 16.93 -7.04 -30.55
CA VAL A 15 16.78 -6.74 -29.11
C VAL A 15 16.97 -8.01 -28.26
N LYS A 16 16.37 -9.13 -28.67
CA LYS A 16 16.56 -10.40 -27.98
C LYS A 16 18.00 -10.90 -28.09
N CYS A 17 18.62 -10.82 -29.27
CA CYS A 17 20.00 -11.26 -29.49
C CYS A 17 21.00 -10.50 -28.60
N TRP A 18 20.85 -9.16 -28.48
CA TRP A 18 21.67 -8.35 -27.59
C TRP A 18 21.45 -8.65 -26.11
N SER A 19 20.20 -8.79 -25.67
CA SER A 19 19.86 -9.20 -24.29
C SER A 19 20.50 -10.55 -23.93
N ASP A 20 20.31 -11.55 -24.79
CA ASP A 20 20.90 -12.89 -24.68
C ASP A 20 22.44 -12.84 -24.68
N PHE A 21 23.05 -11.98 -25.50
CA PHE A 21 24.50 -11.83 -25.62
C PHE A 21 25.12 -11.21 -24.36
N VAL A 22 24.59 -10.07 -23.90
CA VAL A 22 25.09 -9.37 -22.70
C VAL A 22 24.91 -10.24 -21.47
N ALA A 23 23.75 -10.88 -21.29
CA ALA A 23 23.52 -11.84 -20.21
C ALA A 23 24.57 -12.98 -20.23
N LYS A 24 24.82 -13.59 -21.40
CA LYS A 24 25.83 -14.66 -21.53
C LYS A 24 27.26 -14.17 -21.26
N CYS A 25 27.61 -12.93 -21.61
CA CYS A 25 28.94 -12.36 -21.33
C CYS A 25 29.15 -12.10 -19.83
N LEU A 26 28.11 -11.66 -19.11
CA LEU A 26 28.15 -11.50 -17.65
C LEU A 26 28.18 -12.86 -16.94
N THR A 27 27.21 -13.74 -17.21
CA THR A 27 27.13 -15.08 -16.57
C THR A 27 28.37 -15.94 -16.81
N LYS A 28 28.99 -15.87 -18.00
CA LYS A 28 30.23 -16.62 -18.30
C LYS A 28 31.51 -15.89 -17.87
N ARG A 29 31.42 -14.69 -17.30
CA ARG A 29 32.57 -13.83 -16.95
C ARG A 29 33.57 -13.72 -18.11
N LEU A 30 33.09 -13.27 -19.26
CA LEU A 30 33.91 -13.06 -20.45
C LEU A 30 34.86 -11.86 -20.27
N ASP A 31 36.05 -11.91 -20.85
CA ASP A 31 37.03 -10.82 -20.79
C ASP A 31 36.90 -9.86 -21.98
N ALA A 32 37.43 -8.65 -21.85
CA ALA A 32 37.20 -7.54 -22.79
C ALA A 32 37.67 -7.83 -24.23
N GLY A 33 38.79 -8.55 -24.41
CA GLY A 33 39.30 -8.92 -25.75
C GLY A 33 38.35 -9.86 -26.52
N PRO A 34 38.02 -11.05 -25.98
CA PRO A 34 37.00 -11.92 -26.58
C PRO A 34 35.63 -11.25 -26.74
N PHE A 35 35.24 -10.34 -25.83
CA PHE A 35 34.03 -9.54 -25.98
C PHE A 35 34.10 -8.61 -27.21
N GLU A 36 35.23 -7.97 -27.47
CA GLU A 36 35.43 -7.11 -28.64
C GLU A 36 35.20 -7.88 -29.96
N ASP A 37 35.73 -9.09 -30.08
CA ASP A 37 35.58 -9.89 -31.31
C ASP A 37 34.16 -10.42 -31.50
N TYR A 38 33.49 -10.85 -30.42
CA TYR A 38 32.09 -11.26 -30.53
C TYR A 38 31.14 -10.07 -30.76
N VAL A 39 31.37 -8.90 -30.15
CA VAL A 39 30.45 -7.76 -30.30
C VAL A 39 30.51 -7.15 -31.70
N LYS A 40 31.67 -7.18 -32.38
CA LYS A 40 31.77 -6.90 -33.83
C LYS A 40 30.83 -7.81 -34.65
N LEU A 41 30.81 -9.11 -34.35
CA LEU A 41 29.98 -10.10 -35.05
C LEU A 41 28.49 -9.98 -34.73
N VAL A 42 28.13 -9.58 -33.50
CA VAL A 42 26.75 -9.32 -33.10
C VAL A 42 26.23 -8.04 -33.76
N PHE A 43 26.96 -6.92 -33.65
CA PHE A 43 26.57 -5.64 -34.25
C PHE A 43 26.45 -5.72 -35.79
N ALA A 44 27.35 -6.46 -36.45
CA ALA A 44 27.30 -6.66 -37.91
C ALA A 44 26.07 -7.48 -38.40
N LYS A 45 25.39 -8.22 -37.50
CA LYS A 45 24.17 -8.99 -37.83
C LYS A 45 22.89 -8.35 -37.29
N HIS A 46 23.00 -7.67 -36.15
CA HIS A 46 21.90 -7.10 -35.38
C HIS A 46 22.26 -5.66 -34.96
N PRO A 47 22.35 -4.70 -35.89
CA PRO A 47 22.64 -3.31 -35.54
C PRO A 47 21.49 -2.72 -34.72
N LEU A 48 21.83 -2.03 -33.63
CA LEU A 48 20.90 -1.27 -32.79
C LEU A 48 21.43 0.15 -32.55
N THR A 49 20.60 1.04 -32.04
CA THR A 49 20.99 2.41 -31.71
C THR A 49 21.91 2.46 -30.48
N PRO A 50 22.86 3.41 -30.39
CA PRO A 50 23.77 3.56 -29.26
C PRO A 50 23.09 3.60 -27.89
N GLU A 51 21.95 4.28 -27.77
CA GLU A 51 21.20 4.39 -26.51
C GLU A 51 20.60 3.05 -26.05
N VAL A 52 20.15 2.20 -26.98
CA VAL A 52 19.63 0.85 -26.66
C VAL A 52 20.76 -0.11 -26.30
N ILE A 53 21.93 0.03 -26.93
CA ILE A 53 23.13 -0.76 -26.60
C ILE A 53 23.67 -0.37 -25.21
N ALA A 54 23.64 0.91 -24.87
CA ALA A 54 24.01 1.41 -23.54
C ALA A 54 23.05 0.92 -22.44
N ASP A 55 21.73 0.99 -22.68
CA ASP A 55 20.71 0.50 -21.73
C ASP A 55 20.93 -0.98 -21.36
N PHE A 56 21.27 -1.87 -22.30
CA PHE A 56 21.51 -3.29 -21.99
C PHE A 56 22.64 -3.56 -20.97
N LEU A 57 23.62 -2.66 -20.86
CA LEU A 57 24.74 -2.78 -19.91
C LEU A 57 24.53 -1.98 -18.63
N LEU A 58 23.77 -0.88 -18.68
CA LEU A 58 23.63 0.07 -17.58
C LEU A 58 22.28 -0.05 -16.83
N GLN A 59 21.31 -0.78 -17.39
CA GLN A 59 20.03 -1.08 -16.74
C GLN A 59 20.20 -2.12 -15.60
N PRO A 60 19.62 -1.90 -14.40
CA PRO A 60 19.56 -2.89 -13.34
C PRO A 60 18.71 -4.10 -13.74
N GLN A 61 19.20 -5.29 -13.43
CA GLN A 61 18.51 -6.55 -13.73
C GLN A 61 17.58 -6.93 -12.58
N ALA A 62 16.52 -7.70 -12.87
CA ALA A 62 15.60 -8.17 -11.83
C ALA A 62 16.29 -9.06 -10.76
N ALA A 63 17.40 -9.72 -11.14
CA ALA A 63 18.23 -10.51 -10.23
C ALA A 63 19.30 -9.69 -9.48
N ASN A 64 19.65 -8.49 -9.97
CA ASN A 64 20.61 -7.59 -9.31
C ASN A 64 20.30 -6.12 -9.65
N CYS A 65 19.84 -5.40 -8.63
CA CYS A 65 19.68 -3.95 -8.60
C CYS A 65 20.47 -3.31 -7.43
N VAL A 66 21.36 -4.07 -6.78
CA VAL A 66 22.08 -3.64 -5.57
C VAL A 66 23.41 -2.99 -5.93
N SER A 67 24.23 -3.69 -6.72
CA SER A 67 25.58 -3.25 -7.12
C SER A 67 25.88 -3.63 -8.57
N PRO A 68 26.36 -2.71 -9.43
CA PRO A 68 26.77 -3.02 -10.80
C PRO A 68 27.90 -4.06 -10.89
N ASP A 69 27.92 -4.85 -11.97
CA ASP A 69 29.00 -5.83 -12.22
C ASP A 69 30.29 -5.11 -12.67
N PRO A 70 31.46 -5.43 -12.07
CA PRO A 70 32.72 -4.74 -12.37
C PRO A 70 33.25 -4.95 -13.81
N ARG A 71 32.66 -5.86 -14.60
CA ARG A 71 32.97 -6.05 -16.03
C ARG A 71 32.25 -5.07 -16.95
N ILE A 72 31.27 -4.31 -16.45
CA ILE A 72 30.51 -3.32 -17.25
C ILE A 72 31.42 -2.20 -17.81
N PRO A 73 32.30 -1.52 -17.03
CA PRO A 73 33.15 -0.46 -17.57
C PRO A 73 34.12 -0.92 -18.67
N PRO A 74 34.82 -2.08 -18.56
CA PRO A 74 35.59 -2.64 -19.68
C PRO A 74 34.76 -2.86 -20.96
N TYR A 75 33.55 -3.40 -20.85
CA TYR A 75 32.66 -3.60 -22.00
C TYR A 75 32.21 -2.27 -22.63
N VAL A 76 31.87 -1.26 -21.83
CA VAL A 76 31.51 0.09 -22.33
C VAL A 76 32.71 0.77 -22.98
N SER A 77 33.91 0.64 -22.41
CA SER A 77 35.16 1.12 -23.03
C SER A 77 35.35 0.53 -24.44
N VAL A 78 35.24 -0.80 -24.59
CA VAL A 78 35.27 -1.48 -25.89
C VAL A 78 34.21 -0.95 -26.85
N LEU A 79 32.95 -0.80 -26.40
CA LEU A 79 31.86 -0.28 -27.24
C LEU A 79 32.09 1.18 -27.69
N THR A 80 32.69 2.02 -26.85
CA THR A 80 33.05 3.41 -27.22
C THR A 80 34.23 3.45 -28.19
N HIS A 81 35.23 2.57 -28.05
CA HIS A 81 36.34 2.44 -28.99
C HIS A 81 35.84 2.00 -30.38
N LEU A 82 34.94 1.02 -30.43
CA LEU A 82 34.24 0.59 -31.65
C LEU A 82 33.19 1.60 -32.16
N ARG A 83 32.91 2.67 -31.40
CA ARG A 83 31.91 3.72 -31.69
C ARG A 83 30.47 3.20 -31.82
N TYR A 84 30.16 2.09 -31.14
CA TYR A 84 28.80 1.54 -31.03
C TYR A 84 28.00 2.20 -29.89
N VAL A 85 28.68 2.84 -28.94
CA VAL A 85 28.12 3.67 -27.87
C VAL A 85 28.84 5.02 -27.85
N ASP A 86 28.15 6.10 -27.49
CA ASP A 86 28.72 7.46 -27.36
C ASP A 86 28.50 8.05 -25.95
N ALA A 87 29.14 9.20 -25.69
CA ALA A 87 29.08 9.88 -24.40
C ALA A 87 27.65 10.28 -23.98
N VAL A 88 26.82 10.70 -24.95
CA VAL A 88 25.42 11.09 -24.71
C VAL A 88 24.58 9.88 -24.29
N SER A 89 24.75 8.73 -24.95
CA SER A 89 24.06 7.48 -24.61
C SER A 89 24.42 7.01 -23.19
N ILE A 90 25.71 7.03 -22.84
CA ILE A 90 26.18 6.64 -21.49
C ILE A 90 25.52 7.52 -20.42
N LEU A 91 25.60 8.85 -20.57
CA LEU A 91 25.05 9.78 -19.58
C LEU A 91 23.51 9.71 -19.50
N ARG A 92 22.81 9.40 -20.60
CA ARG A 92 21.35 9.16 -20.60
C ARG A 92 20.97 7.89 -19.87
N SER A 93 21.62 6.77 -20.16
CA SER A 93 21.32 5.49 -19.49
C SER A 93 21.64 5.55 -18.01
N LEU A 94 22.77 6.17 -17.61
CA LEU A 94 23.06 6.41 -16.19
C LEU A 94 21.99 7.28 -15.53
N TYR A 95 21.63 8.42 -16.14
CA TYR A 95 20.58 9.30 -15.62
C TYR A 95 19.24 8.57 -15.48
N ARG A 96 18.89 7.69 -16.43
CA ARG A 96 17.65 6.91 -16.46
C ARG A 96 17.53 5.91 -15.30
N TYR A 97 18.64 5.39 -14.78
CA TYR A 97 18.67 4.31 -13.79
C TYR A 97 19.32 4.65 -12.44
N SER A 98 19.89 5.85 -12.29
CA SER A 98 20.54 6.36 -11.06
C SER A 98 19.67 6.23 -9.80
N SER A 99 20.30 5.90 -8.67
CA SER A 99 19.66 5.83 -7.36
C SER A 99 19.21 7.21 -6.84
N LEU A 100 19.81 8.31 -7.30
CA LEU A 100 19.50 9.68 -6.85
C LEU A 100 18.04 10.09 -7.10
N HIS A 101 17.36 9.47 -8.07
CA HIS A 101 15.91 9.67 -8.29
C HIS A 101 15.02 9.14 -7.16
N ALA A 102 15.56 8.37 -6.21
CA ALA A 102 14.85 8.02 -4.98
C ALA A 102 14.87 9.15 -3.94
N GLN A 103 15.86 10.05 -4.02
CA GLN A 103 16.10 11.17 -3.09
C GLN A 103 15.48 12.48 -3.59
N THR A 104 14.55 12.42 -4.55
CA THR A 104 13.92 13.59 -5.17
C THR A 104 12.40 13.53 -4.97
N PRO A 105 11.76 14.58 -4.43
CA PRO A 105 10.31 14.60 -4.23
C PRO A 105 9.55 14.42 -5.57
N LEU A 106 8.43 13.70 -5.49
CA LEU A 106 7.72 13.10 -6.66
C LEU A 106 7.34 14.08 -7.78
N GLN A 107 7.27 15.39 -7.51
CA GLN A 107 6.92 16.42 -8.51
C GLN A 107 7.86 16.45 -9.73
N ALA A 108 9.14 16.08 -9.57
CA ALA A 108 10.08 16.02 -10.69
C ALA A 108 9.73 14.92 -11.72
N GLN A 109 9.08 13.84 -11.28
CA GLN A 109 8.81 12.68 -12.13
C GLN A 109 7.66 12.92 -13.13
N GLU A 110 6.83 13.96 -12.92
CA GLU A 110 5.80 14.36 -13.89
C GLU A 110 6.38 15.07 -15.12
N GLN A 111 7.56 15.71 -15.05
CA GLN A 111 8.08 16.52 -16.16
C GLN A 111 8.50 15.67 -17.38
N GLU A 112 9.01 14.45 -17.18
CA GLU A 112 9.33 13.54 -18.30
C GLU A 112 8.12 12.76 -18.84
N GLN A 113 6.94 12.87 -18.22
CA GLN A 113 5.67 12.36 -18.77
C GLN A 113 4.73 13.49 -19.26
N GLY A 114 4.98 14.73 -18.85
CA GLY A 114 4.10 15.88 -19.08
C GLY A 114 4.03 16.39 -20.53
N GLN A 115 5.02 16.09 -21.38
CA GLN A 115 5.01 16.53 -22.79
C GLN A 115 3.95 15.84 -23.66
N GLY A 116 3.21 14.85 -23.13
CA GLY A 116 2.10 14.19 -23.83
C GLY A 116 0.75 14.93 -23.81
N GLN A 117 0.57 15.97 -23.00
CA GLN A 117 -0.75 16.62 -22.79
C GLN A 117 -0.79 18.10 -23.22
N GLY A 118 -0.45 18.37 -24.48
CA GLY A 118 -0.61 19.71 -25.11
C GLY A 118 -1.28 19.72 -26.49
N GLN A 119 -1.25 18.63 -27.24
CA GLN A 119 -1.57 18.66 -28.69
C GLN A 119 -3.07 18.57 -29.03
N GLY A 120 -3.95 18.22 -28.08
CA GLY A 120 -5.39 18.07 -28.35
C GLY A 120 -6.08 19.38 -28.72
N GLN A 121 -5.75 20.49 -28.05
CA GLN A 121 -6.36 21.80 -28.32
C GLN A 121 -5.65 22.57 -29.45
N GLN A 122 -4.36 22.30 -29.69
CA GLN A 122 -3.66 22.88 -30.84
C GLN A 122 -4.12 22.27 -32.16
N GLN A 123 -4.34 20.95 -32.26
CA GLN A 123 -4.81 20.34 -33.52
C GLN A 123 -6.18 20.87 -33.97
N GLU A 124 -7.09 21.20 -33.07
CA GLU A 124 -8.42 21.72 -33.44
C GLU A 124 -8.41 23.21 -33.83
N GLN A 125 -7.43 23.99 -33.34
CA GLN A 125 -7.18 25.36 -33.80
C GLN A 125 -6.34 25.39 -35.09
N GLU A 126 -5.32 24.54 -35.20
CA GLU A 126 -4.52 24.39 -36.41
C GLU A 126 -5.36 23.86 -37.58
N GLN A 127 -6.28 22.92 -37.38
CA GLN A 127 -7.19 22.48 -38.46
C GLN A 127 -8.12 23.59 -38.95
N LYS A 128 -8.59 24.49 -38.08
CA LYS A 128 -9.40 25.65 -38.50
C LYS A 128 -8.55 26.69 -39.24
N GLN A 129 -7.37 27.03 -38.71
CA GLN A 129 -6.45 27.95 -39.39
C GLN A 129 -5.85 27.36 -40.68
N LEU A 130 -5.74 26.03 -40.80
CA LEU A 130 -5.39 25.34 -42.05
C LEU A 130 -6.54 25.40 -43.04
N GLN A 131 -7.81 25.17 -42.65
CA GLN A 131 -8.94 25.33 -43.57
C GLN A 131 -9.10 26.78 -44.06
N GLU A 132 -8.93 27.77 -43.19
CA GLU A 132 -8.93 29.19 -43.57
C GLU A 132 -7.76 29.51 -44.52
N ARG A 133 -6.54 29.03 -44.22
CA ARG A 133 -5.37 29.22 -45.10
C ARG A 133 -5.42 28.41 -46.39
N GLU A 134 -6.05 27.26 -46.43
CA GLU A 134 -6.25 26.48 -47.65
C GLU A 134 -7.23 27.22 -48.58
N GLN A 135 -8.31 27.82 -48.04
CA GLN A 135 -9.21 28.68 -48.83
C GLN A 135 -8.53 29.97 -49.32
N GLU A 136 -7.66 30.60 -48.52
CA GLU A 136 -6.85 31.74 -48.96
C GLU A 136 -5.78 31.32 -50.00
N GLN A 137 -5.18 30.13 -49.85
CA GLN A 137 -4.19 29.61 -50.81
C GLN A 137 -4.81 29.12 -52.12
N GLU A 138 -6.04 28.57 -52.14
CA GLU A 138 -6.73 28.26 -53.40
C GLU A 138 -7.02 29.56 -54.19
N GLN A 139 -7.46 30.63 -53.53
CA GLN A 139 -7.67 31.94 -54.16
C GLN A 139 -6.36 32.63 -54.59
N GLY A 140 -5.22 32.28 -53.98
CA GLY A 140 -3.89 32.70 -54.42
C GLY A 140 -3.38 31.88 -55.62
N GLN A 141 -3.49 30.56 -55.57
CA GLN A 141 -2.95 29.63 -56.56
C GLN A 141 -3.71 29.65 -57.90
N GLU A 142 -4.96 30.11 -57.95
CA GLU A 142 -5.60 30.44 -59.24
C GLU A 142 -4.90 31.62 -59.95
N ARG A 143 -4.32 32.58 -59.21
CA ARG A 143 -3.65 33.76 -59.80
C ARG A 143 -2.20 33.52 -60.18
N GLU A 144 -1.50 32.66 -59.45
CA GLU A 144 -0.12 32.28 -59.80
C GLU A 144 -0.03 31.17 -60.87
N ARG A 145 -1.16 30.59 -61.28
CA ARG A 145 -1.22 29.58 -62.36
C ARG A 145 -1.17 30.13 -63.78
N GLU A 146 -1.36 31.43 -64.00
CA GLU A 146 -1.23 32.04 -65.34
C GLU A 146 0.23 32.42 -65.69
N GLU A 147 1.13 32.56 -64.71
CA GLU A 147 2.55 32.85 -64.96
C GLU A 147 3.49 31.73 -64.47
N ARG A 148 3.70 30.70 -65.33
CA ARG A 148 5.01 30.08 -65.70
C ARG A 148 4.86 28.61 -66.09
N GLU A 149 4.44 28.36 -67.34
CA GLU A 149 4.97 27.19 -68.04
C GLU A 149 6.47 27.38 -68.29
N ASN A 150 7.32 26.52 -67.70
CA ASN A 150 8.43 25.84 -68.38
C ASN A 150 9.20 24.91 -67.41
N ALA A 151 9.76 23.83 -67.95
CA ALA A 151 10.44 22.73 -67.23
C ALA A 151 11.99 22.92 -67.24
N PRO A 152 12.84 21.99 -66.71
CA PRO A 152 12.54 20.70 -66.08
C PRO A 152 13.31 20.42 -64.75
N ALA A 153 13.04 19.25 -64.15
CA ALA A 153 13.54 18.83 -62.85
C ALA A 153 14.98 18.27 -62.82
N LYS A 154 15.66 18.48 -61.69
CA LYS A 154 16.31 17.44 -60.85
C LYS A 154 16.69 18.02 -59.47
N GLU A 155 16.83 17.15 -58.47
CA GLU A 155 17.15 17.44 -57.04
C GLU A 155 15.96 17.77 -56.12
N GLN A 156 15.03 16.82 -55.89
CA GLN A 156 14.08 16.91 -54.75
C GLN A 156 13.54 15.58 -54.17
N GLU A 157 14.14 14.42 -54.50
CA GLU A 157 13.72 13.12 -53.92
C GLU A 157 14.53 12.70 -52.67
N HIS A 158 15.61 13.39 -52.31
CA HIS A 158 16.42 13.01 -51.13
C HIS A 158 15.90 13.61 -49.81
N GLU A 159 15.25 14.78 -49.86
CA GLU A 159 14.81 15.50 -48.66
C GLU A 159 13.52 14.92 -48.05
N LYS A 160 12.58 14.44 -48.89
CA LYS A 160 11.32 13.83 -48.43
C LYS A 160 11.47 12.46 -47.75
N ALA A 161 12.62 11.80 -47.90
CA ALA A 161 12.91 10.54 -47.22
C ALA A 161 13.25 10.73 -45.72
N LEU A 162 13.80 11.89 -45.35
CA LEU A 162 14.29 12.15 -43.98
C LEU A 162 13.18 12.52 -42.98
N LEU A 163 11.97 12.81 -43.46
CA LEU A 163 10.83 13.26 -42.65
C LEU A 163 9.80 12.16 -42.33
N SER A 164 9.95 10.94 -42.87
CA SER A 164 9.04 9.82 -42.58
C SER A 164 9.38 9.06 -41.30
N ASP A 165 10.67 8.87 -41.02
CA ASP A 165 11.12 7.96 -39.97
C ASP A 165 10.98 8.58 -38.56
N ALA A 166 11.18 9.90 -38.46
CA ALA A 166 10.97 10.67 -37.23
C ALA A 166 9.53 10.63 -36.65
N LYS A 167 8.56 10.04 -37.37
CA LYS A 167 7.19 9.82 -36.89
C LYS A 167 6.89 8.37 -36.45
N HIS A 168 7.80 7.40 -36.60
CA HIS A 168 7.54 6.00 -36.24
C HIS A 168 7.91 5.64 -34.79
N ASP A 169 8.93 6.26 -34.20
CA ASP A 169 9.40 5.91 -32.85
C ASP A 169 8.46 6.38 -31.73
N ALA A 170 7.81 7.54 -31.90
CA ALA A 170 6.96 8.16 -30.89
C ALA A 170 5.71 7.34 -30.48
N GLN A 171 5.34 6.30 -31.24
CA GLN A 171 4.19 5.43 -30.93
C GLN A 171 4.54 4.18 -30.11
N HIS A 172 5.82 3.91 -29.82
CA HIS A 172 6.22 2.61 -29.27
C HIS A 172 6.43 2.53 -27.74
N ASP A 173 6.46 3.68 -27.04
CA ASP A 173 6.91 3.75 -25.64
C ASP A 173 5.79 3.90 -24.59
N ALA A 174 4.52 3.92 -25.01
CA ALA A 174 3.34 4.03 -24.13
C ALA A 174 3.02 2.76 -23.31
N LEU A 175 3.89 1.74 -23.33
CA LEU A 175 3.69 0.42 -22.71
C LEU A 175 5.01 -0.10 -22.08
N ARG A 176 5.42 0.47 -20.94
CA ARG A 176 6.44 -0.15 -20.06
C ARG A 176 5.95 -0.17 -18.60
N PRO A 177 6.19 -1.24 -17.83
CA PRO A 177 5.93 -1.27 -16.39
C PRO A 177 6.89 -0.35 -15.62
N SER A 178 6.65 -0.17 -14.32
CA SER A 178 7.48 0.63 -13.41
C SER A 178 8.96 0.24 -13.52
N ARG A 179 9.80 1.20 -13.94
CA ARG A 179 11.22 0.97 -14.25
C ARG A 179 12.02 0.68 -12.98
N THR A 180 12.69 -0.47 -12.92
CA THR A 180 13.71 -0.76 -11.90
C THR A 180 14.84 0.27 -11.98
N ARG A 181 15.29 0.78 -10.84
CA ARG A 181 16.47 1.65 -10.66
C ARG A 181 17.51 0.94 -9.80
N TRP A 182 18.75 1.42 -9.83
CA TRP A 182 19.79 0.94 -8.91
C TRP A 182 19.50 1.41 -7.47
N LYS A 183 19.87 0.59 -6.47
CA LYS A 183 19.83 0.99 -5.06
C LYS A 183 21.06 1.84 -4.70
N SER A 184 22.23 1.43 -5.16
CA SER A 184 23.44 2.26 -5.22
C SER A 184 24.01 2.21 -6.63
N SER A 185 24.37 3.39 -7.17
CA SER A 185 25.00 3.55 -8.48
C SER A 185 26.22 4.48 -8.45
N SER A 186 26.62 4.96 -7.26
CA SER A 186 27.71 5.93 -7.04
C SER A 186 29.01 5.56 -7.76
N TRP A 187 29.49 4.33 -7.55
CA TRP A 187 30.70 3.78 -8.17
C TRP A 187 30.63 3.72 -9.71
N LEU A 188 29.47 3.33 -10.26
CA LEU A 188 29.28 3.22 -11.71
C LEU A 188 29.16 4.61 -12.35
N GLU A 189 28.49 5.54 -11.69
CA GLU A 189 28.41 6.94 -12.09
C GLU A 189 29.80 7.57 -12.09
N GLU A 190 30.57 7.39 -11.01
CA GLU A 190 31.96 7.84 -10.89
C GLU A 190 32.85 7.32 -12.04
N VAL A 191 32.94 5.99 -12.21
CA VAL A 191 33.81 5.38 -13.24
C VAL A 191 33.40 5.82 -14.64
N MET A 192 32.10 5.97 -14.91
CA MET A 192 31.62 6.41 -16.21
C MET A 192 31.77 7.91 -16.44
N PHE A 193 31.67 8.76 -15.41
CA PHE A 193 32.01 10.19 -15.54
C PHE A 193 33.49 10.36 -15.88
N TYR A 194 34.40 9.60 -15.26
CA TYR A 194 35.81 9.57 -15.67
C TYR A 194 36.03 9.04 -17.10
N HIS A 195 35.28 8.02 -17.53
CA HIS A 195 35.33 7.57 -18.92
C HIS A 195 34.83 8.64 -19.91
N VAL A 196 33.77 9.38 -19.57
CA VAL A 196 33.28 10.48 -20.41
C VAL A 196 34.23 11.68 -20.40
N ILE A 197 34.87 12.02 -19.26
CA ILE A 197 35.95 13.02 -19.19
C ILE A 197 37.05 12.67 -20.19
N ARG A 198 37.49 11.40 -20.21
CA ARG A 198 38.49 10.92 -21.16
C ARG A 198 38.04 11.11 -22.61
N LEU A 199 36.79 10.77 -22.95
CA LEU A 199 36.24 11.02 -24.30
C LEU A 199 36.18 12.52 -24.67
N VAL A 200 35.96 13.41 -23.69
CA VAL A 200 35.98 14.88 -23.91
C VAL A 200 37.41 15.37 -24.16
N VAL A 201 38.40 14.85 -23.43
CA VAL A 201 39.83 15.17 -23.59
C VAL A 201 40.40 14.60 -24.90
N GLU A 202 40.03 13.38 -25.28
CA GLU A 202 40.37 12.77 -26.59
C GLU A 202 39.70 13.48 -27.78
N GLY A 203 38.76 14.41 -27.55
CA GLY A 203 37.97 15.06 -28.61
C GLY A 203 36.99 14.12 -29.33
N THR A 204 36.64 12.98 -28.71
CA THR A 204 35.79 11.93 -29.29
C THR A 204 34.33 11.97 -28.80
N ALA A 205 34.05 12.68 -27.70
CA ALA A 205 32.72 12.74 -27.05
C ALA A 205 31.59 13.30 -27.94
N PHE A 206 31.89 14.23 -28.84
CA PHE A 206 30.94 14.75 -29.83
C PHE A 206 31.65 15.08 -31.14
N LYS A 207 30.95 14.89 -32.27
CA LYS A 207 31.45 15.20 -33.63
C LYS A 207 30.69 16.35 -34.27
N ASP A 208 29.37 16.35 -34.07
CA ASP A 208 28.45 17.31 -34.67
C ASP A 208 27.90 18.27 -33.61
N SER A 209 27.55 19.50 -34.03
CA SER A 209 26.93 20.51 -33.17
C SER A 209 25.66 20.00 -32.48
N ARG A 210 24.95 19.04 -33.09
CA ARG A 210 23.78 18.40 -32.50
C ARG A 210 24.16 17.55 -31.27
N THR A 211 25.14 16.66 -31.38
CA THR A 211 25.60 15.82 -30.26
C THR A 211 26.15 16.68 -29.11
N ALA A 212 26.81 17.79 -29.42
CA ALA A 212 27.25 18.76 -28.41
C ALA A 212 26.07 19.39 -27.63
N LEU A 213 24.98 19.79 -28.32
CA LEU A 213 23.77 20.31 -27.65
C LEU A 213 23.02 19.24 -26.87
N GLU A 214 22.97 18.01 -27.37
CA GLU A 214 22.38 16.88 -26.64
C GLU A 214 23.21 16.48 -25.40
N LEU A 215 24.54 16.64 -25.45
CA LEU A 215 25.44 16.47 -24.31
C LEU A 215 25.18 17.55 -23.24
N ILE A 216 25.08 18.83 -23.65
CA ILE A 216 24.74 19.96 -22.76
C ILE A 216 23.41 19.70 -22.04
N HIS A 217 22.34 19.33 -22.78
CA HIS A 217 21.02 19.05 -22.21
C HIS A 217 21.06 17.94 -21.14
N VAL A 218 21.80 16.85 -21.39
CA VAL A 218 21.94 15.76 -20.42
C VAL A 218 22.77 16.18 -19.20
N THR A 219 23.81 17.01 -19.38
CA THR A 219 24.56 17.62 -18.27
C THR A 219 23.70 18.56 -17.43
N SER A 220 22.80 19.35 -18.04
CA SER A 220 21.82 20.18 -17.32
C SER A 220 20.90 19.34 -16.44
N LYS A 221 20.39 18.21 -16.95
CA LYS A 221 19.56 17.28 -16.18
C LYS A 221 20.29 16.68 -14.96
N TRP A 222 21.57 16.31 -15.11
CA TRP A 222 22.39 15.88 -13.98
C TRP A 222 22.58 16.98 -12.93
N MET A 223 22.91 18.21 -13.35
CA MET A 223 23.02 19.36 -12.43
C MET A 223 21.72 19.61 -11.65
N SER A 224 20.56 19.56 -12.33
CA SER A 224 19.25 19.70 -11.69
C SER A 224 18.92 18.55 -10.74
N LEU A 225 19.30 17.31 -11.05
CA LEU A 225 19.09 16.13 -10.20
C LEU A 225 19.92 16.22 -8.90
N PHE A 226 21.20 16.58 -8.99
CA PHE A 226 22.04 16.81 -7.81
C PHE A 226 21.51 17.95 -6.93
N ALA A 227 21.01 19.04 -7.53
CA ALA A 227 20.41 20.14 -6.79
C ALA A 227 19.11 19.73 -6.08
N ALA A 228 18.22 19.00 -6.76
CA ALA A 228 16.96 18.52 -6.19
C ALA A 228 17.19 17.53 -5.04
N ALA A 229 18.11 16.57 -5.20
CA ALA A 229 18.46 15.61 -4.14
C ALA A 229 19.09 16.29 -2.92
N SER A 230 20.00 17.25 -3.14
CA SER A 230 20.64 18.00 -2.06
C SER A 230 19.65 18.88 -1.29
N ASN A 231 18.66 19.45 -1.98
CA ASN A 231 17.60 20.24 -1.35
C ASN A 231 16.61 19.38 -0.54
N SER A 232 16.28 18.16 -1.00
CA SER A 232 15.49 17.19 -0.19
C SER A 232 16.25 16.82 1.08
N MET A 233 17.53 16.46 0.93
CA MET A 233 18.42 16.13 2.05
C MET A 233 18.55 17.27 3.08
N ALA A 234 18.64 18.52 2.62
CA ALA A 234 18.65 19.68 3.52
C ALA A 234 17.31 19.86 4.28
N ALA A 235 16.18 19.62 3.61
CA ALA A 235 14.86 19.69 4.25
C ALA A 235 14.64 18.55 5.27
N GLU A 236 15.09 17.33 4.96
CA GLU A 236 14.96 16.15 5.83
C GLU A 236 15.83 16.26 7.10
N VAL A 237 17.03 16.84 6.99
CA VAL A 237 17.87 17.19 8.15
C VAL A 237 17.19 18.25 9.02
N LEU A 238 16.50 19.23 8.43
CA LEU A 238 15.73 20.24 9.17
C LEU A 238 14.45 19.67 9.81
N SER A 239 13.86 18.60 9.27
CA SER A 239 12.74 17.88 9.91
C SER A 239 13.19 16.85 10.96
N GLY A 240 14.48 16.79 11.30
CA GLY A 240 15.02 15.87 12.30
C GLY A 240 15.00 14.39 11.87
N THR A 241 14.89 14.11 10.58
CA THR A 241 14.83 12.75 10.04
C THR A 241 16.24 12.20 9.89
N LEU A 242 16.59 11.18 10.68
CA LEU A 242 17.89 10.51 10.58
C LEU A 242 17.99 9.74 9.26
N GLN A 243 18.76 10.28 8.32
CA GLN A 243 19.12 9.59 7.09
C GLN A 243 20.22 8.54 7.31
N ASP A 244 20.24 7.54 6.43
CA ASP A 244 21.36 6.61 6.29
C ASP A 244 22.62 7.37 5.81
N PRO A 245 23.74 7.38 6.58
CA PRO A 245 24.96 8.07 6.18
C PRO A 245 25.58 7.53 4.88
N GLN A 246 25.29 6.27 4.50
CA GLN A 246 25.79 5.68 3.27
C GLN A 246 25.16 6.33 2.03
N VAL A 247 23.87 6.68 2.07
CA VAL A 247 23.17 7.38 0.97
C VAL A 247 23.79 8.76 0.71
N ARG A 248 24.12 9.49 1.78
CA ARG A 248 24.82 10.77 1.67
C ARG A 248 26.20 10.60 1.05
N HIS A 249 26.97 9.61 1.50
CA HIS A 249 28.30 9.33 0.96
C HIS A 249 28.24 8.97 -0.54
N ASP A 250 27.31 8.11 -0.95
CA ASP A 250 27.10 7.73 -2.36
C ASP A 250 26.80 8.94 -3.25
N MET A 251 25.95 9.87 -2.78
CA MET A 251 25.67 11.12 -3.49
C MET A 251 26.90 12.03 -3.56
N GLU A 252 27.66 12.16 -2.47
CA GLU A 252 28.87 12.98 -2.42
C GLU A 252 29.98 12.46 -3.35
N VAL A 253 30.16 11.14 -3.44
CA VAL A 253 31.09 10.48 -4.39
C VAL A 253 30.69 10.74 -5.84
N SER A 254 29.44 10.46 -6.23
CA SER A 254 28.95 10.69 -7.59
C SER A 254 29.07 12.16 -8.01
N ARG A 255 28.70 13.08 -7.11
CA ARG A 255 28.82 14.54 -7.31
C ARG A 255 30.29 14.98 -7.45
N ALA A 256 31.21 14.40 -6.67
CA ALA A 256 32.63 14.72 -6.73
C ALA A 256 33.25 14.31 -8.08
N ALA A 257 32.84 13.18 -8.65
CA ALA A 257 33.27 12.75 -9.98
C ALA A 257 32.61 13.54 -11.13
N PHE A 258 31.39 14.03 -10.92
CA PHE A 258 30.67 14.86 -11.91
C PHE A 258 31.26 16.28 -12.07
N VAL A 259 31.80 16.89 -11.01
CA VAL A 259 32.37 18.25 -11.06
C VAL A 259 33.54 18.37 -12.07
N PRO A 260 34.54 17.47 -12.10
CA PRO A 260 35.56 17.44 -13.14
C PRO A 260 35.00 17.30 -14.57
N LEU A 261 33.90 16.57 -14.76
CA LEU A 261 33.23 16.46 -16.07
C LEU A 261 32.63 17.80 -16.49
N LEU A 262 31.90 18.46 -15.59
CA LEU A 262 31.32 19.77 -15.84
C LEU A 262 32.40 20.81 -16.19
N LEU A 263 33.51 20.84 -15.44
CA LEU A 263 34.64 21.73 -15.70
C LEU A 263 35.28 21.46 -17.06
N ARG A 264 35.54 20.19 -17.41
CA ARG A 264 36.13 19.83 -18.71
C ARG A 264 35.21 20.03 -19.92
N LEU A 265 33.89 20.09 -19.71
CA LEU A 265 32.92 20.53 -20.71
C LEU A 265 32.95 22.06 -20.88
N VAL A 266 32.97 22.80 -19.77
CA VAL A 266 33.05 24.28 -19.75
C VAL A 266 34.35 24.79 -20.39
N ASP A 267 35.49 24.17 -20.08
CA ASP A 267 36.81 24.51 -20.65
C ASP A 267 36.93 24.16 -22.16
N ASN A 268 35.97 23.48 -22.78
CA ASN A 268 36.09 22.97 -24.14
C ASN A 268 35.74 24.04 -25.21
N PRO A 269 36.72 24.54 -26.00
CA PRO A 269 36.47 25.63 -26.95
C PRO A 269 35.56 25.24 -28.12
N ALA A 270 35.46 23.94 -28.45
CA ALA A 270 34.51 23.48 -29.46
C ALA A 270 33.07 23.52 -28.92
N LEU A 271 32.87 23.18 -27.63
CA LEU A 271 31.56 23.29 -26.97
C LEU A 271 31.11 24.76 -26.90
N VAL A 272 31.98 25.67 -26.44
CA VAL A 272 31.69 27.12 -26.39
C VAL A 272 31.33 27.68 -27.76
N LYS A 273 32.04 27.24 -28.81
CA LYS A 273 31.72 27.62 -30.20
C LYS A 273 30.32 27.15 -30.63
N VAL A 274 29.90 25.94 -30.26
CA VAL A 274 28.52 25.47 -30.53
C VAL A 274 27.49 26.25 -29.71
N ILE A 275 27.76 26.49 -28.42
CA ILE A 275 26.88 27.26 -27.51
C ILE A 275 26.67 28.70 -28.02
N SER A 276 27.67 29.31 -28.65
CA SER A 276 27.58 30.68 -29.21
C SER A 276 26.57 30.82 -30.36
N HIS A 277 26.19 29.72 -31.03
CA HIS A 277 25.31 29.78 -32.20
C HIS A 277 23.85 30.11 -31.83
N PRO A 278 23.10 30.91 -32.62
CA PRO A 278 21.72 31.29 -32.28
C PRO A 278 20.75 30.11 -32.07
N SER A 279 20.99 28.98 -32.73
CA SER A 279 20.19 27.75 -32.55
C SER A 279 20.35 27.09 -31.17
N ALA A 280 21.34 27.50 -30.37
CA ALA A 280 21.61 26.95 -29.04
C ALA A 280 20.81 27.62 -27.91
N LYS A 281 20.02 28.67 -28.18
CA LYS A 281 19.39 29.53 -27.16
C LYS A 281 18.61 28.77 -26.07
N ALA A 282 17.82 27.76 -26.44
CA ALA A 282 17.05 26.98 -25.46
C ALA A 282 17.95 26.09 -24.56
N PRO A 283 18.82 25.21 -25.10
CA PRO A 283 19.82 24.49 -24.29
C PRO A 283 20.74 25.41 -23.47
N ARG A 284 21.11 26.58 -23.99
CA ARG A 284 21.96 27.56 -23.30
C ARG A 284 21.27 28.11 -22.04
N LYS A 285 19.99 28.48 -22.15
CA LYS A 285 19.21 28.92 -20.99
C LYS A 285 19.05 27.79 -19.97
N GLU A 286 18.64 26.60 -20.41
CA GLU A 286 18.50 25.42 -19.56
C GLU A 286 19.79 25.12 -18.78
N PHE A 287 20.94 25.16 -19.44
CA PHE A 287 22.24 24.98 -18.80
C PHE A 287 22.58 26.09 -17.80
N SER A 288 22.27 27.36 -18.10
CA SER A 288 22.48 28.49 -17.18
C SER A 288 21.60 28.38 -15.91
N ASP A 289 20.33 28.02 -16.07
CA ASP A 289 19.36 27.88 -14.96
C ASP A 289 19.73 26.66 -14.08
N SER A 290 20.10 25.52 -14.69
CA SER A 290 20.63 24.35 -13.98
C SER A 290 21.96 24.62 -13.29
N LEU A 291 22.88 25.36 -13.91
CA LEU A 291 24.19 25.69 -13.35
C LEU A 291 24.07 26.58 -12.12
N THR A 292 23.18 27.59 -12.17
CA THR A 292 22.83 28.44 -11.01
C THR A 292 22.31 27.58 -9.86
N SER A 293 21.38 26.68 -10.14
CA SER A 293 20.78 25.77 -9.14
C SER A 293 21.80 24.82 -8.52
N PHE A 294 22.75 24.31 -9.31
CA PHE A 294 23.81 23.40 -8.86
C PHE A 294 24.91 24.12 -8.07
N VAL A 295 25.24 25.37 -8.41
CA VAL A 295 26.21 26.19 -7.67
C VAL A 295 25.78 26.42 -6.21
N HIS A 296 24.49 26.69 -5.97
CA HIS A 296 23.97 26.93 -4.61
C HIS A 296 24.06 25.72 -3.66
N VAL A 297 24.32 24.51 -4.17
CA VAL A 297 24.48 23.27 -3.37
C VAL A 297 25.79 23.26 -2.55
N PHE A 298 26.80 24.03 -2.95
CA PHE A 298 28.14 23.91 -2.38
C PHE A 298 28.41 24.93 -1.26
N GLN A 299 28.35 24.46 0.00
CA GLN A 299 28.82 25.20 1.17
C GLN A 299 29.84 24.35 1.97
N PRO A 300 31.00 24.91 2.39
CA PRO A 300 31.55 26.20 1.96
C PRO A 300 31.85 26.22 0.45
N VAL A 301 31.87 27.41 -0.16
CA VAL A 301 32.01 27.59 -1.61
C VAL A 301 33.43 27.21 -2.09
N PRO A 302 33.61 26.16 -2.92
CA PRO A 302 34.93 25.76 -3.41
C PRO A 302 35.41 26.65 -4.57
N PRO A 303 36.74 26.75 -4.81
CA PRO A 303 37.30 27.65 -5.84
C PRO A 303 36.91 27.28 -7.29
N PHE A 304 36.37 26.09 -7.55
CA PHE A 304 35.83 25.77 -8.88
C PHE A 304 34.46 26.41 -9.14
N VAL A 305 33.69 26.79 -8.11
CA VAL A 305 32.40 27.47 -8.27
C VAL A 305 32.60 28.86 -8.86
N GLU A 306 33.66 29.57 -8.50
CA GLU A 306 34.03 30.86 -9.09
C GLU A 306 34.25 30.73 -10.61
N LYS A 307 34.88 29.64 -11.08
CA LYS A 307 35.05 29.37 -12.52
C LYS A 307 33.71 29.09 -13.23
N LEU A 308 32.81 28.36 -12.59
CA LEU A 308 31.48 28.08 -13.13
C LEU A 308 30.61 29.35 -13.20
N GLU A 309 30.71 30.23 -12.21
CA GLU A 309 30.04 31.53 -12.22
C GLU A 309 30.65 32.53 -13.22
N MET A 310 31.98 32.56 -13.37
CA MET A 310 32.62 33.32 -14.46
C MET A 310 32.14 32.82 -15.82
N PHE A 311 32.05 31.51 -16.05
CA PHE A 311 31.48 30.99 -17.30
C PHE A 311 30.01 31.44 -17.51
N ARG A 312 29.18 31.37 -16.47
CA ARG A 312 27.78 31.80 -16.53
C ARG A 312 27.65 33.30 -16.83
N THR A 313 28.47 34.13 -16.20
CA THR A 313 28.35 35.60 -16.26
C THR A 313 29.12 36.26 -17.40
N GLU A 314 30.29 35.74 -17.77
CA GLU A 314 31.14 36.28 -18.85
C GLU A 314 30.95 35.59 -20.21
N VAL A 315 30.50 34.32 -20.24
CA VAL A 315 30.31 33.57 -21.49
C VAL A 315 28.83 33.36 -21.83
N LEU A 316 27.99 32.93 -20.88
CA LEU A 316 26.58 32.64 -21.19
C LEU A 316 25.71 33.90 -21.23
N ALA A 317 25.77 34.75 -20.20
CA ALA A 317 24.90 35.93 -20.09
C ALA A 317 25.04 36.95 -21.25
N PRO A 318 26.23 37.22 -21.83
CA PRO A 318 26.33 38.12 -22.99
C PRO A 318 25.70 37.58 -24.28
N LEU A 319 25.46 36.27 -24.36
CA LEU A 319 24.85 35.61 -25.54
C LEU A 319 23.31 35.63 -25.53
N ASP A 320 22.68 36.01 -24.40
CA ASP A 320 21.23 36.13 -24.24
C ASP A 320 20.86 37.37 -23.40
N PRO A 321 20.77 38.58 -24.01
CA PRO A 321 20.34 39.78 -23.30
C PRO A 321 18.91 39.63 -22.75
N VAL A 322 18.72 39.92 -21.46
CA VAL A 322 17.48 39.67 -20.71
C VAL A 322 16.39 40.70 -21.02
N ASP A 323 15.24 40.23 -21.50
CA ASP A 323 14.02 41.03 -21.63
C ASP A 323 13.46 41.43 -20.25
N LYS A 324 13.74 42.67 -19.84
CA LYS A 324 13.42 43.22 -18.51
C LYS A 324 11.95 43.17 -18.12
N ASN A 325 11.03 43.02 -19.08
CA ASN A 325 9.60 42.88 -18.80
C ASN A 325 9.22 41.55 -18.15
N SER A 326 10.00 40.47 -18.33
CA SER A 326 9.61 39.14 -17.81
C SER A 326 9.81 38.99 -16.30
N GLN A 327 10.82 39.64 -15.71
CA GLN A 327 11.11 39.49 -14.27
C GLN A 327 10.06 40.19 -13.39
N ALA A 328 9.56 41.36 -13.81
CA ALA A 328 8.56 42.12 -13.04
C ALA A 328 7.20 41.40 -12.94
N ALA A 329 6.82 40.60 -13.96
CA ALA A 329 5.63 39.77 -13.91
C ALA A 329 5.83 38.57 -12.96
N ASN A 330 6.91 37.81 -13.16
CA ASN A 330 7.17 36.59 -12.38
C ASN A 330 7.39 36.88 -10.89
N ALA A 331 8.13 37.93 -10.54
CA ALA A 331 8.39 38.29 -9.16
C ALA A 331 7.13 38.74 -8.38
N MET A 332 6.09 39.24 -9.08
CA MET A 332 4.79 39.48 -8.44
C MET A 332 3.96 38.19 -8.31
N ASP A 333 3.97 37.29 -9.30
CA ASP A 333 3.29 35.98 -9.17
C ASP A 333 3.92 35.16 -8.03
N GLU A 334 5.26 35.15 -7.87
CA GLU A 334 5.96 34.47 -6.76
C GLU A 334 5.66 35.07 -5.37
N LEU A 335 5.64 36.41 -5.24
CA LEU A 335 5.28 37.07 -3.97
C LEU A 335 3.81 36.88 -3.60
N LEU A 336 2.91 36.75 -4.57
CA LEU A 336 1.51 36.41 -4.33
C LEU A 336 1.35 34.91 -4.00
N ASP A 337 2.10 34.03 -4.66
CA ASP A 337 2.10 32.58 -4.42
C ASP A 337 2.52 32.22 -2.98
N SER A 338 3.40 32.99 -2.35
CA SER A 338 3.80 32.79 -0.95
C SER A 338 2.81 33.35 0.09
N THR A 339 1.92 34.26 -0.30
CA THR A 339 1.10 35.05 0.65
C THR A 339 -0.37 34.58 0.74
N VAL A 340 -0.88 33.84 -0.26
CA VAL A 340 -2.28 33.39 -0.31
C VAL A 340 -2.41 31.89 -0.03
N GLY A 341 -2.37 31.51 1.25
CA GLY A 341 -2.58 30.12 1.69
C GLY A 341 -3.94 29.53 1.29
N LEU A 342 -4.07 28.21 1.38
CA LEU A 342 -5.25 27.45 0.92
C LEU A 342 -6.55 27.84 1.66
N ASP A 343 -6.42 28.42 2.86
CA ASP A 343 -7.49 28.95 3.69
C ASP A 343 -8.06 30.28 3.18
N ASN A 344 -7.24 31.11 2.52
CA ASN A 344 -7.63 32.43 2.01
C ASN A 344 -8.47 32.35 0.70
N LEU A 345 -8.71 31.16 0.17
CA LEU A 345 -9.55 30.97 -1.02
C LEU A 345 -11.04 31.07 -0.64
N MET A 346 -11.67 32.18 -1.01
CA MET A 346 -13.10 32.45 -0.82
C MET A 346 -13.95 31.64 -1.81
N ILE A 347 -14.25 30.40 -1.45
CA ILE A 347 -15.22 29.53 -2.14
C ILE A 347 -16.62 29.88 -1.62
N PRO A 348 -17.66 30.02 -2.46
CA PRO A 348 -19.03 30.20 -2.00
C PRO A 348 -19.52 29.02 -1.17
N ASP A 349 -20.06 29.27 0.02
CA ASP A 349 -20.59 28.20 0.87
C ASP A 349 -21.84 27.56 0.25
N MET A 350 -21.80 26.23 0.11
CA MET A 350 -22.96 25.41 -0.24
C MET A 350 -23.35 24.62 1.01
N PRO A 351 -24.61 24.74 1.51
CA PRO A 351 -25.06 23.94 2.64
C PRO A 351 -25.19 22.47 2.22
N ILE A 352 -24.25 21.63 2.67
CA ILE A 352 -24.24 20.19 2.43
C ILE A 352 -25.12 19.51 3.48
N THR A 353 -26.21 18.90 3.03
CA THR A 353 -27.17 18.16 3.86
C THR A 353 -26.70 16.73 4.08
N ASN A 354 -26.59 16.30 5.34
CA ASN A 354 -26.38 14.89 5.68
C ASN A 354 -27.55 14.04 5.13
N THR A 355 -27.24 12.93 4.48
CA THR A 355 -28.21 11.97 3.95
C THR A 355 -28.08 10.60 4.60
N ARG A 356 -29.15 9.79 4.50
CA ARG A 356 -29.18 8.36 4.88
C ARG A 356 -28.05 7.56 4.21
N ALA A 357 -27.71 7.91 2.97
CA ALA A 357 -26.66 7.26 2.19
C ALA A 357 -25.26 7.42 2.81
N GLY A 358 -24.95 8.55 3.45
CA GLY A 358 -23.59 8.81 3.96
C GLY A 358 -23.17 7.91 5.13
N LEU A 359 -24.07 7.60 6.07
CA LEU A 359 -23.74 6.68 7.18
C LEU A 359 -23.83 5.20 6.75
N TYR A 360 -24.79 4.88 5.86
CA TYR A 360 -24.88 3.58 5.19
C TYR A 360 -23.60 3.21 4.43
N VAL A 361 -23.02 4.16 3.67
CA VAL A 361 -21.74 4.00 2.98
C VAL A 361 -20.58 3.74 3.94
N TYR A 362 -20.50 4.50 5.04
CA TYR A 362 -19.40 4.41 6.01
C TYR A 362 -19.43 3.10 6.80
N LEU A 363 -20.58 2.73 7.37
CA LEU A 363 -20.75 1.45 8.07
C LEU A 363 -20.58 0.26 7.11
N GLY A 364 -21.08 0.38 5.87
CA GLY A 364 -20.89 -0.60 4.82
C GLY A 364 -19.44 -0.76 4.35
N ALA A 365 -18.57 0.21 4.61
CA ALA A 365 -17.12 0.05 4.46
C ALA A 365 -16.49 -0.59 5.70
N SER A 366 -16.85 -0.10 6.89
CA SER A 366 -16.35 -0.56 8.20
C SER A 366 -16.59 -2.04 8.49
N LEU A 367 -17.61 -2.64 7.86
CA LEU A 367 -18.04 -4.03 8.07
C LEU A 367 -17.75 -4.96 6.88
N VAL A 368 -17.24 -4.45 5.74
CA VAL A 368 -16.93 -5.27 4.56
C VAL A 368 -15.49 -5.81 4.62
N GLY A 369 -15.38 -7.13 4.79
CA GLY A 369 -14.09 -7.79 5.00
C GLY A 369 -13.76 -7.89 6.50
N ARG A 370 -12.49 -7.65 6.87
CA ARG A 370 -12.08 -7.45 8.27
C ARG A 370 -12.91 -6.30 8.86
N PRO A 371 -13.62 -6.47 9.98
CA PRO A 371 -14.26 -5.34 10.66
C PRO A 371 -13.21 -4.30 11.10
N LEU A 372 -13.56 -3.02 11.00
CA LEU A 372 -12.68 -1.87 11.28
C LEU A 372 -13.34 -0.86 12.25
N ILE A 373 -14.20 -1.32 13.16
CA ILE A 373 -14.91 -0.44 14.09
C ILE A 373 -14.02 -0.11 15.28
N ASP A 374 -13.18 0.92 15.10
CA ASP A 374 -12.55 1.64 16.20
C ASP A 374 -13.54 2.65 16.77
N ASP A 375 -14.08 2.35 17.96
CA ASP A 375 -15.13 3.15 18.60
C ASP A 375 -14.76 4.63 18.70
N HIS A 376 -13.51 4.97 19.04
CA HIS A 376 -13.10 6.37 19.18
C HIS A 376 -13.14 7.14 17.85
N ALA A 377 -12.64 6.53 16.77
CA ALA A 377 -12.70 7.11 15.43
C ALA A 377 -14.15 7.20 14.92
N PHE A 378 -15.00 6.21 15.26
CA PHE A 378 -16.40 6.21 14.87
C PHE A 378 -17.22 7.29 15.59
N PHE A 379 -17.05 7.46 16.91
CA PHE A 379 -17.67 8.58 17.63
C PHE A 379 -17.20 9.94 17.11
N SER A 380 -15.92 10.06 16.76
CA SER A 380 -15.38 11.27 16.11
C SER A 380 -16.08 11.57 14.78
N TYR A 381 -16.20 10.56 13.92
CA TYR A 381 -16.90 10.68 12.64
C TYR A 381 -18.38 11.05 12.82
N LEU A 382 -19.09 10.42 13.76
CA LEU A 382 -20.49 10.74 14.05
C LEU A 382 -20.64 12.18 14.58
N ASN A 383 -19.83 12.59 15.56
CA ASN A 383 -19.88 13.95 16.11
C ASN A 383 -19.61 15.02 15.03
N ASN A 384 -18.57 14.81 14.21
CA ASN A 384 -18.22 15.69 13.09
C ASN A 384 -19.31 15.72 12.00
N ARG A 385 -20.00 14.58 11.76
CA ARG A 385 -21.12 14.51 10.81
C ARG A 385 -22.31 15.32 11.29
N TYR A 386 -22.75 15.09 12.53
CA TYR A 386 -24.00 15.63 13.05
C TYR A 386 -23.84 16.94 13.84
N GLN A 387 -22.63 17.49 13.94
CA GLN A 387 -22.33 18.75 14.65
C GLN A 387 -22.80 18.73 16.11
N GLY A 388 -22.66 17.58 16.78
CA GLY A 388 -23.16 17.35 18.15
C GLY A 388 -24.66 17.05 18.27
N ASN A 389 -25.41 16.89 17.17
CA ASN A 389 -26.80 16.43 17.21
C ASN A 389 -26.88 14.91 17.44
N ASN A 390 -26.76 14.50 18.69
CA ASN A 390 -26.76 13.09 19.10
C ASN A 390 -28.11 12.39 18.81
N GLN A 391 -29.24 13.10 18.78
CA GLN A 391 -30.55 12.54 18.44
C GLN A 391 -30.59 12.06 16.99
N GLN A 392 -30.22 12.93 16.02
CA GLN A 392 -30.16 12.52 14.61
C GLN A 392 -29.09 11.44 14.39
N SER A 393 -27.94 11.55 15.08
CA SER A 393 -26.89 10.53 15.01
C SER A 393 -27.34 9.16 15.51
N ALA A 394 -28.23 9.10 16.51
CA ALA A 394 -28.77 7.85 17.02
C ALA A 394 -29.80 7.23 16.05
N ILE A 395 -30.71 8.06 15.51
CA ILE A 395 -31.73 7.63 14.54
C ILE A 395 -31.06 7.08 13.26
N ASP A 396 -30.15 7.86 12.66
CA ASP A 396 -29.45 7.47 11.42
C ASP A 396 -28.59 6.21 11.63
N LEU A 397 -27.97 6.04 12.80
CA LEU A 397 -27.18 4.84 13.14
C LEU A 397 -28.04 3.58 13.15
N ILE A 398 -29.23 3.64 13.75
CA ILE A 398 -30.16 2.50 13.78
C ILE A 398 -30.62 2.18 12.35
N LEU A 399 -31.07 3.20 11.60
CA LEU A 399 -31.56 3.02 10.23
C LEU A 399 -30.49 2.44 9.30
N ALA A 400 -29.28 3.02 9.28
CA ALA A 400 -28.18 2.53 8.46
C ALA A 400 -27.75 1.09 8.81
N SER A 401 -27.94 0.67 10.06
CA SER A 401 -27.64 -0.70 10.51
C SER A 401 -28.68 -1.72 10.03
N PHE A 402 -29.98 -1.37 10.10
CA PHE A 402 -31.06 -2.17 9.49
C PHE A 402 -30.91 -2.21 7.95
N ASP A 403 -30.56 -1.09 7.31
CA ASP A 403 -30.37 -0.99 5.85
C ASP A 403 -29.25 -1.92 5.35
N LEU A 404 -28.13 -2.01 6.09
CA LEU A 404 -27.03 -2.92 5.71
C LEU A 404 -27.43 -4.39 5.81
N LEU A 405 -28.15 -4.78 6.87
CA LEU A 405 -28.65 -6.14 7.04
C LEU A 405 -29.67 -6.50 5.93
N ALA A 406 -30.57 -5.58 5.58
CA ALA A 406 -31.50 -5.74 4.47
C ALA A 406 -30.75 -5.89 3.12
N ASN A 407 -29.79 -5.01 2.83
CA ASN A 407 -28.98 -5.06 1.60
C ASN A 407 -28.19 -6.38 1.47
N ALA A 408 -27.59 -6.88 2.55
CA ALA A 408 -26.89 -8.17 2.55
C ALA A 408 -27.84 -9.35 2.27
N VAL A 409 -29.08 -9.29 2.76
CA VAL A 409 -30.13 -10.27 2.45
C VAL A 409 -30.56 -10.18 0.98
N PHE A 410 -30.85 -8.98 0.46
CA PHE A 410 -31.24 -8.81 -0.96
C PHE A 410 -30.14 -9.23 -1.94
N ARG A 411 -28.87 -9.06 -1.56
CA ARG A 411 -27.71 -9.48 -2.37
C ARG A 411 -27.34 -10.96 -2.17
N ASN A 412 -28.13 -11.72 -1.41
CA ASN A 412 -27.92 -13.14 -1.06
C ASN A 412 -26.58 -13.43 -0.35
N GLU A 413 -26.04 -12.46 0.39
CA GLU A 413 -24.80 -12.59 1.16
C GLU A 413 -25.00 -13.17 2.57
N GLY A 414 -26.25 -13.55 2.91
CA GLY A 414 -26.70 -14.16 4.17
C GLY A 414 -25.63 -14.95 4.95
N PRO A 415 -25.14 -16.10 4.45
CA PRO A 415 -24.21 -16.96 5.18
C PRO A 415 -22.80 -16.38 5.40
N ARG A 416 -22.45 -15.25 4.77
CA ARG A 416 -21.12 -14.63 4.85
C ARG A 416 -21.14 -13.34 5.66
N ASP A 417 -22.13 -12.48 5.39
CA ASP A 417 -22.16 -11.11 5.88
C ASP A 417 -23.31 -10.86 6.88
N ALA A 418 -24.47 -11.51 6.73
CA ALA A 418 -25.65 -11.15 7.52
C ALA A 418 -25.57 -11.57 9.01
N HIS A 419 -24.86 -12.65 9.35
CA HIS A 419 -24.61 -12.99 10.77
C HIS A 419 -23.82 -11.88 11.50
N LEU A 420 -22.77 -11.36 10.86
CA LEU A 420 -21.99 -10.24 11.41
C LEU A 420 -22.84 -8.97 11.52
N LEU A 421 -23.61 -8.65 10.48
CA LEU A 421 -24.47 -7.45 10.46
C LEU A 421 -25.60 -7.53 11.50
N ARG A 422 -26.19 -8.71 11.72
CA ARG A 422 -27.15 -8.96 12.80
C ARG A 422 -26.50 -8.77 14.16
N SER A 423 -25.34 -9.38 14.41
CA SER A 423 -24.61 -9.22 15.68
C SER A 423 -24.12 -7.78 15.92
N PHE A 424 -23.74 -7.06 14.87
CA PHE A 424 -23.47 -5.62 14.97
C PHE A 424 -24.71 -4.85 15.41
N LEU A 425 -25.84 -5.06 14.76
CA LEU A 425 -27.11 -4.39 15.07
C LEU A 425 -27.63 -4.74 16.49
N THR A 426 -27.61 -6.01 16.91
CA THR A 426 -28.18 -6.43 18.20
C THR A 426 -27.21 -6.28 19.37
N ASN A 427 -25.91 -6.57 19.19
CA ASN A 427 -24.93 -6.60 20.28
C ASN A 427 -24.02 -5.36 20.37
N LYS A 428 -23.71 -4.69 19.25
CA LYS A 428 -22.76 -3.54 19.22
C LYS A 428 -23.46 -2.19 19.17
N VAL A 429 -24.51 -2.00 18.36
CA VAL A 429 -25.22 -0.72 18.25
C VAL A 429 -25.79 -0.24 19.59
N PRO A 430 -26.41 -1.08 20.46
CA PRO A 430 -26.86 -0.63 21.78
C PRO A 430 -25.73 -0.11 22.69
N LEU A 431 -24.52 -0.68 22.60
CA LEU A 431 -23.35 -0.17 23.35
C LEU A 431 -22.86 1.19 22.82
N ILE A 432 -22.96 1.41 21.51
CA ILE A 432 -22.63 2.69 20.87
C ILE A 432 -23.68 3.75 21.23
N LEU A 433 -24.97 3.41 21.19
CA LEU A 433 -26.07 4.29 21.62
C LEU A 433 -25.92 4.70 23.09
N GLY A 434 -25.53 3.79 23.97
CA GLY A 434 -25.23 4.08 25.39
C GLY A 434 -24.03 5.00 25.62
N GLN A 435 -23.21 5.27 24.59
CA GLN A 435 -22.09 6.22 24.65
C GLN A 435 -22.39 7.53 23.88
N LEU A 436 -23.26 7.48 22.85
CA LEU A 436 -23.84 8.68 22.22
C LEU A 436 -24.80 9.44 23.16
N CYS A 437 -25.38 8.76 24.16
CA CYS A 437 -26.27 9.34 25.15
C CYS A 437 -25.49 9.69 26.44
N PRO A 438 -24.97 10.92 26.62
CA PRO A 438 -24.29 11.31 27.86
C PRO A 438 -25.25 11.30 29.06
N PRO A 439 -24.78 11.33 30.32
CA PRO A 439 -25.63 11.22 31.52
C PRO A 439 -26.68 12.34 31.73
N GLY A 440 -26.71 13.39 30.89
CA GLY A 440 -27.80 14.37 30.82
C GLY A 440 -28.89 14.03 29.78
N PHE A 441 -28.70 12.97 28.98
CA PHE A 441 -29.61 12.48 27.96
C PHE A 441 -30.50 11.41 28.61
N SER A 442 -31.68 11.83 29.07
CA SER A 442 -32.59 10.95 29.82
C SER A 442 -33.10 9.77 28.98
N THR A 443 -33.41 8.64 29.64
CA THR A 443 -33.97 7.43 29.02
C THR A 443 -35.08 7.70 27.99
N PRO A 444 -36.11 8.55 28.26
CA PRO A 444 -37.12 8.88 27.24
C PRO A 444 -36.59 9.54 25.96
N SER A 445 -35.42 10.19 25.97
CA SER A 445 -34.77 10.71 24.76
C SER A 445 -34.14 9.60 23.92
N ALA A 446 -33.58 8.56 24.55
CA ALA A 446 -33.10 7.35 23.86
C ALA A 446 -34.28 6.52 23.32
N GLU A 447 -35.31 6.31 24.14
CA GLU A 447 -36.58 5.65 23.75
C GLU A 447 -37.23 6.34 22.54
N PHE A 448 -37.27 7.68 22.53
CA PHE A 448 -37.78 8.45 21.40
C PHE A 448 -36.98 8.18 20.11
N CYS A 449 -35.65 8.23 20.16
CA CYS A 449 -34.80 7.97 18.98
C CYS A 449 -35.00 6.54 18.44
N ILE A 450 -35.10 5.54 19.32
CA ILE A 450 -35.32 4.14 18.96
C ILE A 450 -36.72 3.96 18.34
N THR A 451 -37.75 4.57 18.94
CA THR A 451 -39.14 4.53 18.43
C THR A 451 -39.25 5.18 17.05
N GLN A 452 -38.62 6.36 16.86
CA GLN A 452 -38.62 7.08 15.59
C GLN A 452 -37.85 6.32 14.48
N ALA A 453 -36.79 5.60 14.83
CA ALA A 453 -36.10 4.75 13.86
C ALA A 453 -36.94 3.51 13.49
N LEU A 454 -37.47 2.79 14.48
CA LEU A 454 -38.24 1.56 14.25
C LEU A 454 -39.57 1.77 13.51
N SER A 455 -40.13 2.98 13.52
CA SER A 455 -41.29 3.33 12.69
C SER A 455 -40.97 3.50 11.20
N GLN A 456 -39.68 3.65 10.83
CA GLN A 456 -39.20 3.77 9.45
C GLN A 456 -38.56 2.47 8.92
N VAL A 457 -38.34 1.47 9.78
CA VAL A 457 -37.82 0.14 9.39
C VAL A 457 -38.93 -0.69 8.75
N ASP A 458 -38.72 -1.12 7.50
CA ASP A 458 -39.70 -1.85 6.70
C ASP A 458 -40.06 -3.23 7.28
N THR A 459 -41.35 -3.41 7.63
CA THR A 459 -41.93 -4.66 8.13
C THR A 459 -42.14 -5.73 7.04
N SER A 460 -41.94 -5.37 5.77
CA SER A 460 -41.87 -6.34 4.66
C SER A 460 -40.58 -7.18 4.74
N VAL A 461 -39.49 -6.59 5.22
CA VAL A 461 -38.17 -7.25 5.40
C VAL A 461 -37.98 -7.78 6.81
N PHE A 462 -38.33 -6.98 7.82
CA PHE A 462 -38.16 -7.28 9.24
C PHE A 462 -39.54 -7.48 9.89
N PRO A 463 -40.09 -8.71 9.89
CA PRO A 463 -41.46 -8.97 10.36
C PRO A 463 -41.66 -8.57 11.84
N THR A 464 -42.89 -8.23 12.19
CA THR A 464 -43.37 -8.24 13.58
C THR A 464 -43.72 -9.68 14.00
N ALA A 465 -43.90 -9.94 15.30
CA ALA A 465 -44.16 -11.29 15.82
C ALA A 465 -45.40 -11.92 15.17
N SER A 466 -46.48 -11.17 14.99
CA SER A 466 -47.72 -11.62 14.32
C SER A 466 -47.47 -12.06 12.87
N LEU A 467 -46.53 -11.41 12.18
CA LEU A 467 -46.16 -11.68 10.79
C LEU A 467 -45.11 -12.80 10.64
N MET A 468 -44.60 -13.37 11.74
CA MET A 468 -43.71 -14.55 11.72
C MET A 468 -44.48 -15.88 11.72
N PHE A 469 -45.78 -15.88 12.03
CA PHE A 469 -46.65 -17.07 12.00
C PHE A 469 -47.40 -17.26 10.66
N ASP A 470 -47.06 -16.48 9.64
CA ASP A 470 -47.63 -16.59 8.28
C ASP A 470 -46.84 -17.59 7.43
N GLU A 471 -47.31 -18.85 7.37
CA GLU A 471 -46.72 -19.92 6.55
C GLU A 471 -46.65 -19.62 5.04
N SER A 472 -47.24 -18.51 4.56
CA SER A 472 -47.08 -18.08 3.16
C SER A 472 -45.78 -17.30 2.89
N ARG A 473 -45.05 -16.89 3.94
CA ARG A 473 -43.78 -16.16 3.80
C ARG A 473 -42.59 -17.13 3.74
N ASN A 474 -41.55 -16.73 3.01
CA ASN A 474 -40.29 -17.46 2.98
C ASN A 474 -39.41 -17.03 4.16
N ASN A 475 -39.49 -17.78 5.25
CA ASN A 475 -38.72 -17.55 6.47
C ASN A 475 -37.21 -17.36 6.21
N ASN A 476 -36.63 -16.37 6.89
CA ASN A 476 -35.25 -15.94 6.76
C ASN A 476 -34.62 -15.75 8.17
N PRO A 477 -33.68 -16.63 8.57
CA PRO A 477 -33.05 -16.60 9.90
C PRO A 477 -32.13 -15.38 10.12
N TYR A 478 -32.01 -14.47 9.15
CA TYR A 478 -31.26 -13.22 9.29
C TYR A 478 -32.14 -11.97 9.48
N THR A 479 -33.47 -12.05 9.30
CA THR A 479 -34.38 -10.90 9.49
C THR A 479 -35.55 -11.13 10.46
N GLU A 480 -35.93 -12.38 10.70
CA GLU A 480 -36.83 -12.78 11.81
C GLU A 480 -36.27 -12.37 13.17
N SER A 481 -37.14 -12.04 14.13
CA SER A 481 -36.86 -11.60 15.52
C SER A 481 -35.91 -10.41 15.74
N VAL A 482 -35.23 -9.89 14.70
CA VAL A 482 -34.24 -8.80 14.82
C VAL A 482 -34.78 -7.55 15.52
N ARG A 483 -36.06 -7.19 15.28
CA ARG A 483 -36.71 -6.05 15.95
C ARG A 483 -36.85 -6.27 17.46
N GLU A 484 -37.24 -7.48 17.88
CA GLU A 484 -37.41 -7.83 19.29
C GLU A 484 -36.06 -7.95 20.01
N GLU A 485 -35.07 -8.60 19.38
CA GLU A 485 -33.70 -8.73 19.88
C GLU A 485 -33.04 -7.37 20.09
N PHE A 486 -33.15 -6.46 19.12
CA PHE A 486 -32.63 -5.10 19.22
C PHE A 486 -33.27 -4.32 20.38
N CYS A 487 -34.60 -4.36 20.53
CA CYS A 487 -35.29 -3.73 21.66
C CYS A 487 -34.90 -4.35 23.00
N SER A 488 -34.75 -5.67 23.06
CA SER A 488 -34.37 -6.40 24.28
C SER A 488 -32.95 -6.06 24.72
N ALA A 489 -31.99 -6.02 23.78
CA ALA A 489 -30.63 -5.57 24.04
C ALA A 489 -30.55 -4.08 24.45
N CYS A 490 -31.40 -3.22 23.89
CA CYS A 490 -31.51 -1.82 24.32
C CYS A 490 -32.07 -1.70 25.76
N ALA A 491 -33.07 -2.51 26.13
CA ALA A 491 -33.59 -2.58 27.51
C ALA A 491 -32.57 -3.19 28.49
N LEU A 492 -31.77 -4.17 28.06
CA LEU A 492 -30.67 -4.77 28.85
C LEU A 492 -29.59 -3.73 29.22
N HIS A 493 -29.33 -2.77 28.32
CA HIS A 493 -28.38 -1.68 28.54
C HIS A 493 -29.00 -0.39 29.10
N GLY A 494 -30.31 -0.38 29.41
CA GLY A 494 -30.99 0.74 30.05
C GLY A 494 -31.38 1.91 29.13
N LEU A 495 -31.36 1.71 27.80
CA LEU A 495 -31.80 2.71 26.82
C LEU A 495 -33.32 2.80 26.68
N ILE A 496 -34.03 1.75 27.11
CA ILE A 496 -35.50 1.63 27.09
C ILE A 496 -35.92 1.07 28.45
N GLU A 497 -37.01 1.56 29.02
CA GLU A 497 -37.61 0.93 30.21
C GLU A 497 -38.24 -0.42 29.83
N ARG A 498 -38.04 -1.46 30.64
CA ARG A 498 -38.46 -2.84 30.32
C ARG A 498 -39.96 -2.96 30.00
N GLU A 499 -40.81 -2.15 30.61
CA GLU A 499 -42.26 -2.09 30.38
C GLU A 499 -42.64 -1.43 29.03
N HIS A 500 -41.70 -0.77 28.35
CA HIS A 500 -41.96 -0.02 27.13
C HIS A 500 -41.63 -0.81 25.85
N VAL A 501 -40.95 -1.95 25.96
CA VAL A 501 -40.56 -2.81 24.82
C VAL A 501 -41.77 -3.23 23.98
N GLU A 502 -42.84 -3.76 24.60
CA GLU A 502 -44.08 -4.12 23.90
C GLU A 502 -44.78 -2.90 23.25
N ARG A 503 -44.71 -1.73 23.89
CA ARG A 503 -45.31 -0.47 23.39
C ARG A 503 -44.62 0.00 22.11
N ILE A 504 -43.30 -0.14 22.02
CA ILE A 504 -42.47 0.29 20.87
C ILE A 504 -42.60 -0.70 19.71
N LEU A 505 -42.73 -2.00 20.02
CA LEU A 505 -42.95 -3.04 19.02
C LEU A 505 -44.41 -3.07 18.51
N GLY A 506 -45.37 -2.63 19.33
CA GLY A 506 -46.81 -2.65 19.02
C GLY A 506 -47.49 -4.00 19.25
N GLU A 507 -46.73 -5.01 19.66
CA GLU A 507 -47.14 -6.41 19.87
C GLU A 507 -46.40 -6.99 21.08
N SER A 508 -46.98 -8.01 21.73
CA SER A 508 -46.28 -8.74 22.81
C SER A 508 -45.11 -9.55 22.26
N SER A 509 -43.93 -9.35 22.84
CA SER A 509 -42.73 -10.09 22.45
C SER A 509 -42.77 -11.53 22.95
N MET A 510 -42.40 -12.46 22.06
CA MET A 510 -42.29 -13.89 22.38
C MET A 510 -40.85 -14.31 22.67
N SER A 511 -39.88 -13.42 22.44
CA SER A 511 -38.44 -13.66 22.64
C SER A 511 -37.88 -13.01 23.92
N TYR A 512 -38.60 -12.06 24.53
CA TYR A 512 -38.18 -11.36 25.74
C TYR A 512 -38.18 -12.28 26.97
N GLU A 513 -36.98 -12.63 27.47
CA GLU A 513 -36.81 -13.42 28.71
C GLU A 513 -36.63 -12.49 29.94
N PRO A 514 -37.59 -12.39 30.87
CA PRO A 514 -37.53 -11.39 31.94
C PRO A 514 -36.36 -11.56 32.91
N SER A 515 -35.80 -12.76 33.00
CA SER A 515 -34.64 -13.15 33.80
C SER A 515 -33.28 -12.85 33.15
N GLN A 516 -33.25 -12.23 31.95
CA GLN A 516 -31.99 -11.88 31.32
C GLN A 516 -31.24 -10.79 32.12
N GLU A 517 -30.06 -11.13 32.62
CA GLU A 517 -29.14 -10.23 33.33
C GLU A 517 -28.01 -9.75 32.41
N LYS A 518 -27.49 -8.55 32.71
CA LYS A 518 -26.33 -7.97 32.01
C LYS A 518 -25.04 -8.58 32.56
N TYR A 519 -24.26 -9.21 31.67
CA TYR A 519 -23.02 -9.89 32.05
C TYR A 519 -21.90 -8.88 32.40
N SER A 520 -21.00 -9.27 33.32
CA SER A 520 -19.78 -8.53 33.66
C SER A 520 -18.56 -9.37 33.25
N LYS A 521 -17.59 -8.72 32.60
CA LYS A 521 -16.34 -9.32 32.12
C LYS A 521 -15.61 -10.04 33.25
N GLU A 522 -15.51 -9.40 34.41
CA GLU A 522 -14.76 -9.84 35.59
C GLU A 522 -15.34 -11.16 36.13
N LYS A 523 -16.67 -11.24 36.24
CA LYS A 523 -17.38 -12.46 36.67
C LYS A 523 -17.20 -13.59 35.66
N LEU A 524 -17.28 -13.31 34.35
CA LEU A 524 -17.10 -14.32 33.31
C LEU A 524 -15.68 -14.90 33.32
N VAL A 525 -14.65 -14.05 33.44
CA VAL A 525 -13.25 -14.48 33.54
C VAL A 525 -13.03 -15.35 34.78
N GLN A 526 -13.46 -14.88 35.96
CA GLN A 526 -13.35 -15.67 37.21
C GLN A 526 -14.08 -17.03 37.14
N ASN A 527 -15.25 -17.07 36.49
CA ASN A 527 -16.01 -18.31 36.31
C ASN A 527 -15.32 -19.32 35.39
N CYS A 528 -14.53 -18.88 34.40
CA CYS A 528 -13.78 -19.76 33.50
C CYS A 528 -12.42 -20.18 34.08
N LEU A 529 -11.72 -19.28 34.80
CA LEU A 529 -10.50 -19.63 35.53
C LEU A 529 -10.73 -20.67 36.65
N SER A 530 -11.96 -20.74 37.19
CA SER A 530 -12.33 -21.73 38.20
C SER A 530 -12.79 -23.07 37.60
N ASP A 531 -13.02 -23.15 36.29
CA ASP A 531 -13.68 -24.26 35.62
C ASP A 531 -13.53 -24.15 34.08
N PRO A 532 -12.54 -24.83 33.48
CA PRO A 532 -12.22 -24.68 32.06
C PRO A 532 -13.31 -25.25 31.12
N ASP A 533 -14.21 -26.12 31.58
CA ASP A 533 -15.32 -26.62 30.76
C ASP A 533 -16.28 -25.48 30.35
N LYS A 534 -16.36 -24.41 31.18
CA LYS A 534 -17.14 -23.21 30.85
C LYS A 534 -16.61 -22.44 29.63
N ILE A 535 -15.36 -22.66 29.21
CA ILE A 535 -14.77 -21.98 28.03
C ILE A 535 -15.57 -22.33 26.76
N GLN A 536 -16.00 -23.59 26.61
CA GLN A 536 -16.83 -24.01 25.47
C GLN A 536 -18.20 -23.34 25.47
N ALA A 537 -18.80 -23.13 26.65
CA ALA A 537 -20.05 -22.39 26.79
C ALA A 537 -19.84 -20.90 26.42
N LEU A 538 -18.76 -20.28 26.87
CA LEU A 538 -18.46 -18.87 26.58
C LEU A 538 -18.21 -18.62 25.07
N VAL A 539 -17.55 -19.54 24.37
CA VAL A 539 -17.38 -19.50 22.89
C VAL A 539 -18.70 -19.83 22.15
N ARG A 540 -19.66 -20.50 22.78
CA ARG A 540 -21.03 -20.67 22.25
C ARG A 540 -21.89 -19.43 22.44
N ASP A 541 -21.69 -18.69 23.51
CA ASP A 541 -22.42 -17.46 23.80
C ASP A 541 -22.10 -16.31 22.83
N MET A 542 -20.99 -16.37 22.10
CA MET A 542 -20.65 -15.41 21.03
C MET A 542 -21.68 -15.37 19.88
N ASP A 543 -22.43 -16.45 19.66
CA ASP A 543 -23.39 -16.55 18.57
C ASP A 543 -24.78 -15.98 18.95
N LYS A 544 -24.95 -15.52 20.21
CA LYS A 544 -26.20 -14.92 20.71
C LYS A 544 -26.45 -13.55 20.09
N MET A 545 -27.72 -13.14 20.10
CA MET A 545 -28.19 -11.84 19.62
C MET A 545 -28.88 -11.07 20.76
N ASP A 546 -28.32 -11.20 21.98
CA ASP A 546 -29.00 -10.90 23.24
C ASP A 546 -28.52 -9.58 23.89
N GLY A 547 -27.46 -8.96 23.37
CA GLY A 547 -26.83 -7.76 23.92
C GLY A 547 -25.65 -8.02 24.87
N ASN A 548 -25.40 -9.26 25.32
CA ASN A 548 -24.29 -9.59 26.23
C ASN A 548 -22.97 -9.91 25.51
N VAL A 549 -22.99 -10.17 24.19
CA VAL A 549 -21.82 -10.66 23.44
C VAL A 549 -20.58 -9.76 23.55
N GLY A 550 -20.75 -8.44 23.71
CA GLY A 550 -19.60 -7.54 23.96
C GLY A 550 -18.80 -7.91 25.22
N ALA A 551 -19.47 -8.25 26.32
CA ALA A 551 -18.83 -8.70 27.56
C ALA A 551 -18.23 -10.11 27.42
N VAL A 552 -18.85 -10.98 26.62
CA VAL A 552 -18.34 -12.32 26.27
C VAL A 552 -17.02 -12.21 25.49
N CYS A 553 -16.97 -11.39 24.44
CA CYS A 553 -15.78 -11.12 23.65
C CYS A 553 -14.63 -10.56 24.51
N GLN A 554 -14.92 -9.56 25.34
CA GLN A 554 -13.92 -8.96 26.25
C GLN A 554 -13.42 -9.95 27.31
N ALA A 555 -14.28 -10.86 27.79
CA ALA A 555 -13.88 -11.92 28.73
C ALA A 555 -13.00 -12.99 28.06
N LEU A 556 -13.30 -13.37 26.81
CA LEU A 556 -12.50 -14.33 26.05
C LEU A 556 -11.10 -13.80 25.72
N VAL A 557 -10.96 -12.53 25.32
CA VAL A 557 -9.65 -11.91 25.04
C VAL A 557 -8.84 -11.70 26.33
N GLU A 558 -9.50 -11.40 27.44
CA GLU A 558 -8.86 -11.32 28.75
C GLU A 558 -8.35 -12.69 29.23
N LEU A 559 -9.19 -13.73 29.13
CA LEU A 559 -8.82 -15.10 29.46
C LEU A 559 -7.64 -15.58 28.60
N LEU A 560 -7.70 -15.33 27.28
CA LEU A 560 -6.61 -15.65 26.35
C LEU A 560 -5.29 -14.99 26.76
N ARG A 561 -5.31 -13.70 27.09
CA ARG A 561 -4.12 -12.98 27.56
C ARG A 561 -3.59 -13.55 28.88
N GLN A 562 -4.47 -13.91 29.80
CA GLN A 562 -4.08 -14.48 31.09
C GLN A 562 -3.47 -15.88 30.94
N LEU A 563 -4.02 -16.73 30.06
CA LEU A 563 -3.46 -18.04 29.71
C LEU A 563 -2.10 -17.94 29.00
N CYS A 564 -1.89 -16.93 28.13
CA CYS A 564 -0.58 -16.66 27.56
C CYS A 564 0.43 -16.23 28.64
N ASN A 565 0.03 -15.35 29.56
CA ASN A 565 0.89 -14.84 30.62
C ASN A 565 1.22 -15.89 31.69
N SER A 566 0.31 -16.82 31.98
CA SER A 566 0.55 -17.96 32.89
C SER A 566 1.31 -19.11 32.23
N LYS A 567 1.43 -19.10 30.90
CA LYS A 567 1.89 -20.22 30.05
C LYS A 567 1.06 -21.49 30.23
N GLU A 568 -0.24 -21.36 30.45
CA GLU A 568 -1.17 -22.49 30.57
C GLU A 568 -1.61 -22.99 29.18
N THR A 569 -0.66 -23.60 28.48
CA THR A 569 -0.75 -23.99 27.06
C THR A 569 -1.89 -24.97 26.76
N MET A 570 -2.21 -25.89 27.66
CA MET A 570 -3.29 -26.87 27.46
C MET A 570 -4.69 -26.25 27.46
N SER A 571 -4.99 -25.35 28.41
CA SER A 571 -6.26 -24.60 28.40
C SER A 571 -6.32 -23.62 27.22
N LEU A 572 -5.18 -23.08 26.80
CA LEU A 572 -5.06 -22.25 25.60
C LEU A 572 -5.28 -23.06 24.30
N LYS A 573 -4.76 -24.30 24.18
CA LYS A 573 -5.05 -25.25 23.09
C LYS A 573 -6.57 -25.43 22.93
N ILE A 574 -7.28 -25.67 24.03
CA ILE A 574 -8.74 -25.84 24.04
C ILE A 574 -9.44 -24.58 23.53
N LEU A 575 -9.12 -23.40 24.09
CA LEU A 575 -9.69 -22.12 23.66
C LEU A 575 -9.43 -21.82 22.17
N CYS A 576 -8.19 -21.98 21.71
CA CYS A 576 -7.80 -21.78 20.32
C CYS A 576 -8.55 -22.70 19.36
N ASN A 577 -8.63 -24.00 19.66
CA ASN A 577 -9.36 -24.97 18.83
C ASN A 577 -10.86 -24.64 18.74
N GLN A 578 -11.50 -24.22 19.83
CA GLN A 578 -12.92 -23.83 19.83
C GLN A 578 -13.18 -22.57 18.98
N LEU A 579 -12.30 -21.56 19.06
CA LEU A 579 -12.41 -20.33 18.26
C LEU A 579 -12.16 -20.59 16.77
N VAL A 580 -11.16 -21.41 16.42
CA VAL A 580 -10.86 -21.77 15.02
C VAL A 580 -12.02 -22.52 14.37
N GLN A 581 -12.67 -23.43 15.09
CA GLN A 581 -13.82 -24.19 14.60
C GLN A 581 -15.04 -23.31 14.27
N LYS A 582 -15.04 -22.03 14.67
CA LYS A 582 -16.08 -21.05 14.34
C LYS A 582 -15.53 -19.78 13.66
N PRO A 583 -15.25 -19.81 12.35
CA PRO A 583 -14.71 -18.65 11.65
C PRO A 583 -15.61 -17.40 11.66
N GLN A 584 -16.93 -17.54 11.87
CA GLN A 584 -17.85 -16.40 12.02
C GLN A 584 -17.70 -15.68 13.37
N SER A 585 -17.47 -16.42 14.46
CA SER A 585 -17.28 -15.83 15.79
C SER A 585 -15.98 -14.99 15.86
N LEU A 586 -14.97 -15.29 15.03
CA LEU A 586 -13.79 -14.42 14.84
C LEU A 586 -14.15 -13.05 14.27
N ASP A 587 -15.16 -12.97 13.38
CA ASP A 587 -15.64 -11.69 12.84
C ASP A 587 -16.37 -10.87 13.93
N VAL A 588 -17.16 -11.57 14.76
CA VAL A 588 -17.87 -10.95 15.90
C VAL A 588 -16.88 -10.43 16.94
N LEU A 589 -15.78 -11.14 17.21
CA LEU A 589 -14.72 -10.70 18.12
C LEU A 589 -14.13 -9.34 17.70
N LEU A 590 -13.91 -9.14 16.39
CA LEU A 590 -13.40 -7.90 15.81
C LEU A 590 -14.43 -6.74 15.75
N LEU A 591 -15.66 -6.93 16.22
CA LEU A 591 -16.58 -5.81 16.50
C LEU A 591 -16.28 -5.13 17.85
N PHE A 592 -15.61 -5.84 18.77
CA PHE A 592 -15.43 -5.39 20.16
C PHE A 592 -13.96 -5.21 20.56
N GLU A 593 -13.04 -5.97 19.95
CA GLU A 593 -11.62 -5.98 20.30
C GLU A 593 -10.71 -5.77 19.08
N LYS A 594 -9.59 -5.09 19.29
CA LYS A 594 -8.64 -4.76 18.22
C LYS A 594 -7.71 -5.95 17.93
N LEU A 595 -7.33 -6.10 16.66
CA LEU A 595 -6.53 -7.22 16.18
C LEU A 595 -5.22 -7.47 16.97
N PRO A 596 -4.42 -6.44 17.34
CA PRO A 596 -3.26 -6.66 18.21
C PRO A 596 -3.64 -7.15 19.61
N THR A 597 -4.70 -6.60 20.22
CA THR A 597 -5.18 -7.00 21.56
C THR A 597 -5.48 -8.49 21.68
N ILE A 598 -5.85 -9.13 20.56
CA ILE A 598 -6.15 -10.56 20.44
C ILE A 598 -4.89 -11.37 20.14
N LEU A 599 -4.07 -10.94 19.16
CA LEU A 599 -3.01 -11.78 18.59
C LEU A 599 -1.61 -11.55 19.18
N ASP A 600 -1.29 -10.33 19.62
CA ASP A 600 0.05 -9.99 20.13
C ASP A 600 0.47 -10.89 21.32
N PRO A 601 -0.38 -11.16 22.34
CA PRO A 601 -0.03 -12.10 23.42
C PRO A 601 0.24 -13.53 22.93
N ILE A 602 -0.41 -13.96 21.85
CA ILE A 602 -0.21 -15.29 21.25
C ILE A 602 1.12 -15.32 20.49
N CYS A 603 1.42 -14.27 19.73
CA CYS A 603 2.66 -14.18 18.96
C CYS A 603 3.88 -14.12 19.90
N GLN A 604 3.80 -13.36 20.99
CA GLN A 604 4.83 -13.32 22.03
C GLN A 604 5.03 -14.68 22.72
N LEU A 605 3.95 -15.43 22.99
CA LEU A 605 4.04 -16.79 23.55
C LEU A 605 4.73 -17.77 22.58
N LEU A 606 4.37 -17.71 21.29
CA LEU A 606 4.91 -18.60 20.25
C LEU A 606 6.37 -18.27 19.88
N ASP A 607 6.74 -16.99 19.82
CA ASP A 607 8.13 -16.55 19.61
C ASP A 607 9.01 -16.79 20.86
N GLY A 608 8.40 -16.75 22.06
CA GLY A 608 9.03 -17.10 23.33
C GLY A 608 8.95 -18.58 23.71
N TRP A 609 8.54 -19.47 22.79
CA TRP A 609 8.26 -20.88 23.08
C TRP A 609 9.51 -21.67 23.47
N ARG A 610 9.45 -22.36 24.62
CA ARG A 610 10.52 -23.23 25.13
C ARG A 610 9.88 -24.37 25.92
N TYR A 611 10.31 -25.60 25.64
CA TYR A 611 9.99 -26.79 26.43
C TYR A 611 11.09 -27.05 27.47
N GLU A 612 10.82 -27.91 28.45
CA GLU A 612 11.81 -28.38 29.43
C GLU A 612 12.55 -29.59 28.85
N GLU A 613 13.88 -29.63 28.97
CA GLU A 613 14.73 -30.69 28.36
C GLU A 613 14.48 -32.09 28.98
N ASP A 614 13.86 -32.16 30.15
CA ASP A 614 13.49 -33.40 30.85
C ASP A 614 12.15 -34.02 30.36
N GLN A 615 11.47 -33.44 29.36
CA GLN A 615 10.23 -34.02 28.82
C GLN A 615 10.50 -35.27 27.96
N GLY A 616 9.79 -36.35 28.27
CA GLY A 616 10.01 -37.68 27.66
C GLY A 616 9.18 -38.01 26.41
N GLU A 617 8.26 -37.13 26.00
CA GLU A 617 7.41 -37.27 24.81
C GLU A 617 7.32 -35.90 24.11
N TYR A 618 7.74 -35.80 22.84
CA TYR A 618 7.79 -34.51 22.12
C TYR A 618 6.56 -34.23 21.26
N GLN A 619 5.72 -35.23 21.00
CA GLN A 619 4.48 -35.08 20.24
C GLN A 619 3.49 -34.05 20.83
N PRO A 620 3.26 -33.97 22.17
CA PRO A 620 2.38 -32.94 22.76
C PRO A 620 2.87 -31.51 22.53
N VAL A 621 4.19 -31.28 22.54
CA VAL A 621 4.79 -29.95 22.32
C VAL A 621 4.47 -29.44 20.91
N TYR A 622 4.51 -30.32 19.90
CA TYR A 622 4.09 -30.03 18.54
C TYR A 622 2.58 -29.75 18.43
N GLU A 623 1.77 -30.52 19.15
CA GLU A 623 0.30 -30.40 19.11
C GLU A 623 -0.21 -29.10 19.77
N GLU A 624 0.33 -28.74 20.94
CA GLU A 624 0.00 -27.49 21.62
C GLU A 624 0.44 -26.27 20.79
N PHE A 625 1.71 -26.24 20.36
CA PHE A 625 2.23 -25.16 19.49
C PHE A 625 1.41 -25.05 18.20
N GLY A 626 1.11 -26.19 17.55
CA GLY A 626 0.34 -26.25 16.31
C GLY A 626 -1.10 -25.74 16.47
N ALA A 627 -1.80 -26.12 17.54
CA ALA A 627 -3.17 -25.69 17.82
C ALA A 627 -3.27 -24.19 18.20
N ILE A 628 -2.26 -23.66 18.90
CA ILE A 628 -2.19 -22.22 19.24
C ILE A 628 -1.86 -21.40 17.98
N LEU A 629 -0.86 -21.83 17.19
CA LEU A 629 -0.50 -21.23 15.91
C LEU A 629 -1.64 -21.31 14.88
N LEU A 630 -2.47 -22.37 14.92
CA LEU A 630 -3.65 -22.53 14.07
C LEU A 630 -4.64 -21.35 14.20
N LEU A 631 -4.79 -20.76 15.40
CA LEU A 631 -5.61 -19.55 15.59
C LEU A 631 -4.99 -18.33 14.89
N VAL A 632 -3.67 -18.13 15.03
CA VAL A 632 -2.95 -17.04 14.35
C VAL A 632 -3.04 -17.20 12.83
N LEU A 633 -2.86 -18.42 12.33
CA LEU A 633 -3.02 -18.75 10.90
C LEU A 633 -4.47 -18.54 10.44
N ALA A 634 -5.47 -18.87 11.26
CA ALA A 634 -6.88 -18.62 10.94
C ALA A 634 -7.16 -17.12 10.73
N PHE A 635 -6.72 -16.25 11.65
CA PHE A 635 -6.82 -14.79 11.47
C PHE A 635 -6.04 -14.31 10.24
N ALA A 636 -4.76 -14.69 10.12
CA ALA A 636 -3.89 -14.23 9.05
C ALA A 636 -4.44 -14.59 7.66
N TYR A 637 -4.92 -15.81 7.49
CA TYR A 637 -5.47 -16.29 6.22
C TYR A 637 -6.88 -15.72 5.99
N ARG A 638 -7.77 -15.71 6.99
CA ARG A 638 -9.16 -15.24 6.86
C ARG A 638 -9.23 -13.80 6.36
N TYR A 639 -8.44 -12.91 6.95
CA TYR A 639 -8.46 -11.47 6.66
C TYR A 639 -7.34 -11.01 5.70
N SER A 640 -6.42 -11.90 5.31
CA SER A 640 -5.25 -11.61 4.46
C SER A 640 -4.25 -10.63 5.11
N LEU A 641 -3.90 -10.89 6.37
CA LEU A 641 -3.01 -10.06 7.19
C LEU A 641 -1.53 -10.29 6.85
N TYR A 642 -0.73 -9.24 7.00
CA TYR A 642 0.73 -9.30 7.10
C TYR A 642 1.17 -9.17 8.58
N PRO A 643 2.41 -9.51 8.96
CA PRO A 643 2.88 -9.38 10.35
C PRO A 643 2.70 -7.95 10.92
N ALA A 644 2.86 -6.93 10.10
CA ALA A 644 2.63 -5.52 10.49
C ALA A 644 1.16 -5.18 10.80
N ASP A 645 0.17 -5.89 10.21
CA ASP A 645 -1.24 -5.72 10.58
C ASP A 645 -1.54 -6.25 11.99
N ILE A 646 -0.78 -7.27 12.41
CA ILE A 646 -0.92 -7.95 13.70
C ILE A 646 -0.28 -7.12 14.84
N GLY A 647 0.71 -6.27 14.49
CA GLY A 647 1.53 -5.50 15.43
C GLY A 647 2.97 -6.00 15.56
N ILE A 648 3.34 -7.08 14.85
CA ILE A 648 4.70 -7.63 14.91
C ILE A 648 5.65 -6.73 14.11
N LEU A 649 6.47 -5.96 14.84
CA LEU A 649 7.55 -5.14 14.27
C LEU A 649 8.90 -5.87 14.24
N ALA A 650 9.09 -6.86 15.12
CA ALA A 650 10.31 -7.66 15.23
C ALA A 650 10.59 -8.47 13.96
N THR A 651 11.77 -8.28 13.35
CA THR A 651 12.11 -8.90 12.05
C THR A 651 12.62 -10.34 12.16
N ASP A 652 12.97 -10.76 13.38
CA ASP A 652 13.43 -12.08 13.76
C ASP A 652 12.30 -13.00 14.28
N SER A 653 11.10 -12.47 14.55
CA SER A 653 9.90 -13.22 14.93
C SER A 653 9.71 -14.47 14.07
N SER A 654 9.59 -15.63 14.72
CA SER A 654 9.28 -16.91 14.10
C SER A 654 7.87 -16.91 13.52
N VAL A 655 6.89 -16.32 14.22
CA VAL A 655 5.50 -16.20 13.74
C VAL A 655 5.44 -15.32 12.49
N ALA A 656 6.16 -14.19 12.45
CA ALA A 656 6.25 -13.35 11.25
C ALA A 656 6.90 -14.10 10.07
N LYS A 657 7.96 -14.87 10.32
CA LYS A 657 8.60 -15.74 9.31
C LYS A 657 7.64 -16.81 8.80
N ILE A 658 6.85 -17.45 9.67
CA ILE A 658 5.88 -18.48 9.30
C ILE A 658 4.77 -17.88 8.42
N ILE A 659 4.10 -16.82 8.88
CA ILE A 659 3.03 -16.14 8.13
C ILE A 659 3.52 -15.67 6.75
N GLY A 660 4.71 -15.07 6.70
CA GLY A 660 5.29 -14.51 5.50
C GLY A 660 5.94 -15.50 4.53
N ARG A 661 6.52 -16.62 5.02
CA ARG A 661 7.45 -17.46 4.23
C ARG A 661 7.20 -18.97 4.29
N ALA A 662 6.43 -19.52 5.24
CA ALA A 662 6.24 -20.99 5.38
C ALA A 662 5.68 -21.69 4.13
N HIS A 663 4.99 -20.95 3.26
CA HIS A 663 4.39 -21.43 2.00
C HIS A 663 5.31 -21.25 0.78
N ILE A 664 6.54 -20.75 0.97
CA ILE A 664 7.51 -20.49 -0.09
C ILE A 664 8.62 -21.53 0.04
N SER A 665 8.74 -22.44 -0.92
CA SER A 665 9.84 -23.42 -0.89
C SER A 665 11.20 -22.74 -1.09
N ARG A 666 12.23 -23.34 -0.49
CA ARG A 666 13.62 -22.91 -0.57
C ARG A 666 14.42 -24.01 -1.27
N GLY A 667 15.11 -23.64 -2.35
CA GLY A 667 16.04 -24.55 -3.02
C GLY A 667 17.09 -25.06 -2.03
N LEU A 668 17.50 -26.33 -2.18
CA LEU A 668 18.45 -27.01 -1.30
C LEU A 668 19.77 -26.22 -1.18
N ASP A 669 20.17 -25.49 -2.23
CA ASP A 669 21.32 -24.57 -2.25
C ASP A 669 21.28 -23.45 -1.19
N ARG A 670 20.14 -23.26 -0.50
CA ARG A 670 19.87 -22.16 0.43
C ARG A 670 19.46 -22.60 1.84
N LEU A 671 19.45 -23.91 2.10
CA LEU A 671 19.25 -24.45 3.44
C LEU A 671 20.60 -24.56 4.16
N SER A 672 20.63 -24.28 5.45
CA SER A 672 21.80 -24.56 6.30
C SER A 672 22.07 -26.07 6.42
N GLU A 673 23.24 -26.46 6.92
CA GLU A 673 23.56 -27.88 7.16
C GLU A 673 22.61 -28.52 8.19
N GLN A 674 22.20 -27.76 9.21
CA GLN A 674 21.21 -28.19 10.20
C GLN A 674 19.83 -28.38 9.58
N GLU A 675 19.36 -27.43 8.76
CA GLU A 675 18.07 -27.55 8.06
C GLU A 675 18.05 -28.70 7.05
N HIS A 676 19.17 -29.01 6.40
CA HIS A 676 19.31 -30.24 5.61
C HIS A 676 19.18 -31.50 6.47
N GLY A 677 19.82 -31.52 7.64
CA GLY A 677 19.71 -32.62 8.60
C GLY A 677 18.26 -32.83 9.07
N HIS A 678 17.59 -31.76 9.46
CA HIS A 678 16.18 -31.77 9.86
C HIS A 678 15.29 -32.26 8.70
N LEU A 679 15.42 -31.68 7.50
CA LEU A 679 14.65 -32.07 6.31
C LEU A 679 14.86 -33.54 5.92
N GLY A 680 16.10 -34.02 5.95
CA GLY A 680 16.44 -35.43 5.71
C GLY A 680 15.81 -36.35 6.75
N GLY A 681 15.89 -35.99 8.04
CA GLY A 681 15.25 -36.72 9.13
C GLY A 681 13.74 -36.84 8.95
N TRP A 682 13.05 -35.75 8.60
CA TRP A 682 11.61 -35.78 8.30
C TRP A 682 11.27 -36.63 7.07
N ILE A 683 12.09 -36.62 6.01
CA ILE A 683 11.87 -37.47 4.82
C ILE A 683 12.01 -38.96 5.20
N HIS A 684 13.05 -39.34 5.95
CA HIS A 684 13.21 -40.73 6.39
C HIS A 684 12.10 -41.15 7.36
N GLY A 685 11.81 -40.38 8.42
CA GLY A 685 10.81 -40.73 9.42
C GLY A 685 9.36 -40.82 8.90
N LEU A 686 9.05 -40.17 7.78
CA LEU A 686 7.72 -40.22 7.15
C LEU A 686 7.59 -41.32 6.07
N PHE A 687 8.65 -41.64 5.33
CA PHE A 687 8.55 -42.46 4.12
C PHE A 687 9.43 -43.73 4.10
N ASP A 688 10.39 -43.85 5.01
CA ASP A 688 11.26 -45.02 5.13
C ASP A 688 10.61 -46.07 6.05
N SER A 689 10.24 -47.21 5.47
CA SER A 689 9.53 -48.28 6.19
C SER A 689 10.40 -49.00 7.22
N ASP A 690 11.73 -48.93 7.11
CA ASP A 690 12.67 -49.57 8.02
C ASP A 690 13.08 -48.63 9.19
N ALA A 691 12.73 -47.34 9.13
CA ALA A 691 13.12 -46.33 10.13
C ALA A 691 12.29 -46.37 11.43
N GLY A 692 11.16 -47.08 11.46
CA GLY A 692 10.29 -47.21 12.65
C GLY A 692 9.31 -46.05 12.88
N GLY A 693 9.33 -45.01 12.04
CA GLY A 693 8.42 -43.86 12.08
C GLY A 693 9.08 -42.58 12.62
N LEU A 694 8.27 -41.68 13.18
CA LEU A 694 8.72 -40.41 13.75
C LEU A 694 9.24 -40.61 15.18
N GLY A 695 10.56 -40.59 15.37
CA GLY A 695 11.20 -40.70 16.68
C GLY A 695 11.38 -39.36 17.38
N ASP A 696 11.33 -39.36 18.72
CA ASP A 696 11.51 -38.16 19.55
C ASP A 696 12.87 -37.47 19.36
N ASP A 697 13.93 -38.19 18.96
CA ASP A 697 15.24 -37.59 18.61
C ASP A 697 15.13 -36.56 17.46
N LEU A 698 14.17 -36.73 16.54
CA LEU A 698 13.90 -35.78 15.45
C LEU A 698 13.05 -34.58 15.93
N MET A 699 12.07 -34.84 16.79
CA MET A 699 11.14 -33.82 17.31
C MET A 699 11.75 -32.96 18.42
N SER A 700 12.78 -33.45 19.10
CA SER A 700 13.59 -32.71 20.07
C SER A 700 14.69 -31.88 19.42
N SER A 701 15.29 -32.35 18.31
CA SER A 701 16.33 -31.62 17.58
C SER A 701 15.81 -30.53 16.64
N CYS A 702 14.62 -30.72 16.06
CA CYS A 702 13.92 -29.73 15.24
C CYS A 702 12.77 -29.07 16.02
N PRO A 703 12.85 -27.78 16.38
CA PRO A 703 11.74 -27.06 17.01
C PRO A 703 10.51 -26.95 16.08
N PRO A 704 9.27 -26.95 16.62
CA PRO A 704 8.05 -26.80 15.82
C PRO A 704 8.07 -25.60 14.86
N ALA A 705 8.61 -24.45 15.29
CA ALA A 705 8.70 -23.26 14.44
C ALA A 705 9.61 -23.46 13.20
N GLU A 706 10.66 -24.27 13.29
CA GLU A 706 11.54 -24.60 12.16
C GLU A 706 10.87 -25.57 11.19
N PHE A 707 10.16 -26.58 11.69
CA PHE A 707 9.38 -27.51 10.88
C PHE A 707 8.38 -26.78 9.97
N TYR A 708 7.67 -25.76 10.48
CA TYR A 708 6.78 -24.92 9.69
C TYR A 708 7.51 -24.06 8.63
N LEU A 709 8.82 -23.83 8.77
CA LEU A 709 9.66 -23.14 7.77
C LEU A 709 10.36 -24.10 6.79
N LEU A 710 10.22 -25.42 6.99
CA LEU A 710 10.70 -26.48 6.08
C LEU A 710 9.55 -27.15 5.31
N ILE A 711 8.30 -27.05 5.80
CA ILE A 711 7.15 -27.82 5.29
C ILE A 711 6.88 -27.65 3.78
N ALA A 712 6.99 -26.45 3.20
CA ALA A 712 6.85 -26.26 1.74
C ALA A 712 7.94 -27.01 0.95
N THR A 713 9.16 -27.07 1.47
CA THR A 713 10.30 -27.76 0.85
C THR A 713 10.25 -29.27 1.06
N LEU A 714 9.71 -29.73 2.19
CA LEU A 714 9.33 -31.13 2.36
C LEU A 714 8.30 -31.54 1.29
N PHE A 715 7.25 -30.74 1.08
CA PHE A 715 6.25 -31.02 0.05
C PHE A 715 6.77 -30.92 -1.39
N GLU A 716 7.70 -30.00 -1.70
CA GLU A 716 8.38 -29.97 -3.00
C GLU A 716 9.13 -31.30 -3.25
N ASN A 717 9.90 -31.78 -2.27
CA ASN A 717 10.61 -33.05 -2.37
C ASN A 717 9.65 -34.26 -2.49
N ILE A 718 8.52 -34.28 -1.77
CA ILE A 718 7.48 -35.32 -1.90
C ILE A 718 6.89 -35.34 -3.33
N VAL A 719 6.54 -34.17 -3.88
CA VAL A 719 5.96 -34.07 -5.24
C VAL A 719 6.99 -34.52 -6.29
N MET A 720 8.24 -34.07 -6.19
CA MET A 720 9.32 -34.49 -7.11
C MET A 720 9.60 -36.00 -7.02
N ALA A 721 9.76 -36.55 -5.81
CA ALA A 721 10.09 -37.96 -5.61
C ALA A 721 8.98 -38.90 -6.11
N TYR A 722 7.71 -38.53 -5.92
CA TYR A 722 6.57 -39.27 -6.46
C TYR A 722 6.45 -39.12 -8.00
N THR A 723 6.68 -37.92 -8.54
CA THR A 723 6.69 -37.69 -10.00
C THR A 723 7.81 -38.45 -10.72
N GLN A 724 8.96 -38.63 -10.06
CA GLN A 724 10.09 -39.43 -10.56
C GLN A 724 9.93 -40.94 -10.31
N GLY A 725 8.89 -41.38 -9.60
CA GLY A 725 8.66 -42.78 -9.26
C GLY A 725 9.65 -43.35 -8.23
N SER A 726 10.35 -42.49 -7.49
CA SER A 726 11.22 -42.89 -6.37
C SER A 726 10.42 -43.18 -5.09
N LEU A 727 9.25 -42.57 -4.94
CA LEU A 727 8.28 -42.85 -3.88
C LEU A 727 7.12 -43.68 -4.42
N THR A 728 6.70 -44.72 -3.71
CA THR A 728 5.56 -45.58 -4.13
C THR A 728 4.22 -45.03 -3.66
N ASP A 729 3.12 -45.48 -4.27
CA ASP A 729 1.74 -45.13 -3.82
C ASP A 729 1.50 -45.50 -2.34
N ASP A 730 1.99 -46.66 -1.90
CA ASP A 730 1.81 -47.15 -0.53
C ASP A 730 2.68 -46.36 0.47
N SER A 731 3.94 -46.10 0.11
CA SER A 731 4.85 -45.24 0.89
C SER A 731 4.29 -43.82 1.03
N LEU A 732 3.80 -43.24 -0.08
CA LEU A 732 3.19 -41.91 -0.09
C LEU A 732 1.94 -41.88 0.80
N LYS A 733 1.08 -42.90 0.73
CA LYS A 733 -0.10 -42.99 1.60
C LYS A 733 0.31 -43.03 3.07
N SER A 734 1.27 -43.90 3.43
CA SER A 734 1.72 -44.06 4.81
C SER A 734 2.29 -42.76 5.40
N GLY A 735 3.15 -42.05 4.66
CA GLY A 735 3.72 -40.78 5.13
C GLY A 735 2.71 -39.64 5.22
N VAL A 736 1.70 -39.62 4.34
CA VAL A 736 0.62 -38.62 4.44
C VAL A 736 -0.34 -38.94 5.60
N GLU A 737 -0.53 -40.20 5.99
CA GLU A 737 -1.34 -40.53 7.17
C GLU A 737 -0.74 -39.97 8.47
N TYR A 738 0.60 -39.92 8.62
CA TYR A 738 1.25 -39.20 9.74
C TYR A 738 1.05 -37.68 9.68
N LEU A 739 1.14 -37.08 8.49
CA LEU A 739 0.97 -35.62 8.30
C LEU A 739 -0.47 -35.13 8.55
N VAL A 740 -1.44 -36.03 8.62
CA VAL A 740 -2.87 -35.76 8.84
C VAL A 740 -3.29 -36.03 10.31
N ASP A 741 -2.36 -36.39 11.19
CA ASP A 741 -2.62 -36.49 12.64
C ASP A 741 -2.47 -35.13 13.37
N THR A 742 -3.09 -35.01 14.55
CA THR A 742 -3.38 -33.70 15.19
C THR A 742 -2.17 -32.79 15.38
N PHE A 743 -1.00 -33.35 15.66
CA PHE A 743 0.22 -32.60 15.96
C PHE A 743 0.92 -31.99 14.73
N LEU A 744 0.76 -32.58 13.54
CA LEU A 744 1.33 -32.06 12.29
C LEU A 744 0.31 -31.35 11.40
N LEU A 745 -0.98 -31.67 11.55
CA LEU A 745 -2.04 -31.24 10.64
C LEU A 745 -2.16 -29.70 10.44
N PRO A 746 -1.92 -28.80 11.42
CA PRO A 746 -1.95 -27.37 11.15
C PRO A 746 -0.83 -26.89 10.22
N SER A 747 0.28 -27.63 10.10
CA SER A 747 1.36 -27.35 9.13
C SER A 747 0.89 -27.57 7.67
N LEU A 748 -0.22 -28.27 7.46
CA LEU A 748 -0.82 -28.42 6.13
C LEU A 748 -1.40 -27.12 5.58
N ILE A 749 -1.57 -26.06 6.38
CA ILE A 749 -2.02 -24.74 5.89
C ILE A 749 -0.99 -24.12 4.92
N PRO A 750 0.27 -23.87 5.31
CA PRO A 750 1.30 -23.44 4.38
C PRO A 750 1.62 -24.48 3.30
N ALA A 751 1.54 -25.79 3.60
CA ALA A 751 1.76 -26.85 2.60
C ALA A 751 0.73 -26.84 1.47
N ILE A 752 -0.57 -26.83 1.78
CA ILE A 752 -1.64 -26.79 0.78
C ILE A 752 -1.60 -25.47 0.01
N ARG A 753 -1.18 -24.37 0.63
CA ARG A 753 -0.94 -23.10 -0.07
C ARG A 753 0.20 -23.25 -1.08
N PHE A 754 1.35 -23.78 -0.68
CA PHE A 754 2.45 -24.11 -1.60
C PHE A 754 1.98 -25.00 -2.76
N LEU A 755 1.26 -26.10 -2.48
CA LEU A 755 0.71 -26.98 -3.51
C LEU A 755 -0.31 -26.27 -4.43
N SER A 756 -1.08 -25.31 -3.92
CA SER A 756 -2.03 -24.51 -4.71
C SER A 756 -1.31 -23.56 -5.66
N ASP A 757 -0.26 -22.90 -5.19
CA ASP A 757 0.56 -21.98 -5.97
C ASP A 757 1.43 -22.75 -6.99
N TYR A 758 1.94 -23.94 -6.62
CA TYR A 758 2.75 -24.81 -7.47
C TYR A 758 1.93 -25.48 -8.60
N LEU A 759 0.70 -25.92 -8.31
CA LEU A 759 -0.26 -26.46 -9.30
C LEU A 759 -0.56 -25.46 -10.44
N TRP A 760 -0.51 -24.15 -10.14
CA TRP A 760 -0.71 -23.09 -11.12
C TRP A 760 0.50 -22.89 -12.05
N VAL A 761 1.72 -23.12 -11.56
CA VAL A 761 2.98 -22.79 -12.25
C VAL A 761 3.50 -23.96 -13.09
N GLU A 762 3.67 -25.15 -12.50
CA GLU A 762 4.37 -26.25 -13.14
C GLU A 762 3.43 -27.29 -13.77
N GLN A 763 3.66 -27.62 -15.05
CA GLN A 763 2.75 -28.47 -15.83
C GLN A 763 3.06 -29.98 -15.72
N ARG A 764 4.27 -30.36 -15.28
CA ARG A 764 4.68 -31.77 -15.26
C ARG A 764 4.14 -32.53 -14.06
N GLU A 765 4.00 -31.83 -12.92
CA GLU A 765 3.81 -32.47 -11.62
C GLU A 765 2.36 -32.38 -11.12
N GLN A 766 1.47 -31.73 -11.89
CA GLN A 766 0.06 -31.47 -11.53
C GLN A 766 -0.71 -32.72 -11.11
N LYS A 767 -0.43 -33.88 -11.72
CA LYS A 767 -1.06 -35.16 -11.33
C LYS A 767 -0.62 -35.65 -9.95
N SER A 768 0.67 -35.53 -9.64
CA SER A 768 1.24 -35.83 -8.33
C SER A 768 0.66 -34.92 -7.26
N ILE A 769 0.56 -33.62 -7.55
CA ILE A 769 -0.07 -32.63 -6.66
C ILE A 769 -1.53 -32.98 -6.37
N ILE A 770 -2.34 -33.32 -7.39
CA ILE A 770 -3.75 -33.73 -7.20
C ILE A 770 -3.87 -35.01 -6.36
N LYS A 771 -3.01 -36.02 -6.59
CA LYS A 771 -2.97 -37.24 -5.77
C LYS A 771 -2.65 -36.95 -4.30
N ILE A 772 -1.67 -36.09 -4.03
CA ILE A 772 -1.29 -35.67 -2.67
C ILE A 772 -2.43 -34.90 -2.00
N LEU A 773 -3.07 -33.96 -2.71
CA LEU A 773 -4.25 -33.24 -2.23
C LEU A 773 -5.44 -34.16 -1.95
N GLN A 774 -5.63 -35.24 -2.73
CA GLN A 774 -6.65 -36.25 -2.44
C GLN A 774 -6.37 -37.00 -1.13
N LEU A 775 -5.12 -37.44 -0.89
CA LEU A 775 -4.76 -38.12 0.36
C LEU A 775 -4.96 -37.22 1.60
N ILE A 776 -4.62 -35.93 1.49
CA ILE A 776 -4.80 -34.95 2.58
C ILE A 776 -6.28 -34.60 2.83
N LEU A 777 -7.06 -34.38 1.78
CA LEU A 777 -8.42 -33.85 1.90
C LEU A 777 -9.50 -34.94 2.02
N LEU A 778 -9.19 -36.16 1.59
CA LEU A 778 -10.07 -37.33 1.64
C LEU A 778 -9.36 -38.54 2.29
N PRO A 779 -8.84 -38.40 3.52
CA PRO A 779 -8.16 -39.51 4.22
C PRO A 779 -9.12 -40.67 4.46
N THR A 780 -8.65 -41.90 4.29
CA THR A 780 -9.46 -43.13 4.50
C THR A 780 -9.72 -43.43 5.97
N SER A 781 -8.92 -42.84 6.85
CA SER A 781 -8.76 -43.19 8.26
C SER A 781 -8.25 -41.93 8.97
N ILE A 782 -9.01 -41.40 9.95
CA ILE A 782 -8.66 -40.20 10.71
C ILE A 782 -9.34 -40.23 12.08
N SER A 783 -8.70 -39.67 13.12
CA SER A 783 -9.28 -39.58 14.46
C SER A 783 -10.42 -38.54 14.50
N GLY A 784 -11.25 -38.59 15.56
CA GLY A 784 -12.35 -37.62 15.72
C GLY A 784 -11.86 -36.17 15.85
N GLU A 785 -10.78 -35.96 16.61
CA GLU A 785 -10.15 -34.64 16.82
C GLU A 785 -9.39 -34.18 15.58
N ALA A 786 -8.60 -35.06 14.94
CA ALA A 786 -7.95 -34.72 13.67
C ALA A 786 -8.98 -34.40 12.57
N SER A 787 -10.17 -35.00 12.59
CA SER A 787 -11.25 -34.67 11.65
C SER A 787 -11.82 -33.25 11.84
N THR A 788 -12.05 -32.80 13.09
CA THR A 788 -12.51 -31.42 13.36
C THR A 788 -11.42 -30.38 13.08
N MET A 789 -10.16 -30.74 13.34
CA MET A 789 -9.01 -29.91 12.97
C MET A 789 -8.78 -29.88 11.44
N LEU A 790 -9.01 -31.00 10.73
CA LEU A 790 -8.98 -31.04 9.26
C LEU A 790 -10.10 -30.18 8.64
N ALA A 791 -11.29 -30.17 9.22
CA ALA A 791 -12.37 -29.27 8.81
C ALA A 791 -11.97 -27.79 8.98
N SER A 792 -11.21 -27.48 10.04
CA SER A 792 -10.66 -26.15 10.29
C SER A 792 -9.59 -25.74 9.27
N VAL A 793 -8.61 -26.63 8.99
CA VAL A 793 -7.60 -26.43 7.94
C VAL A 793 -8.25 -26.27 6.56
N LYS A 794 -9.25 -27.11 6.22
CA LYS A 794 -10.08 -26.97 5.02
C LYS A 794 -10.73 -25.60 4.94
N GLY A 795 -11.35 -25.12 6.02
CA GLY A 795 -11.81 -23.74 6.17
C GLY A 795 -10.75 -22.72 5.73
N ILE A 796 -9.57 -22.79 6.33
CA ILE A 796 -8.48 -21.83 6.12
C ILE A 796 -7.91 -21.83 4.68
N VAL A 797 -7.88 -22.99 3.99
CA VAL A 797 -7.26 -23.13 2.66
C VAL A 797 -8.25 -23.20 1.48
N ALA A 798 -9.56 -23.37 1.72
CA ALA A 798 -10.51 -23.71 0.66
C ALA A 798 -10.54 -22.71 -0.52
N LYS A 799 -10.59 -21.39 -0.28
CA LYS A 799 -10.74 -20.42 -1.39
C LYS A 799 -9.48 -20.28 -2.27
N PRO A 800 -8.24 -20.20 -1.73
CA PRO A 800 -7.02 -20.31 -2.55
C PRO A 800 -6.95 -21.61 -3.36
N LEU A 801 -7.23 -22.76 -2.72
CA LEU A 801 -7.15 -24.06 -3.38
C LEU A 801 -8.23 -24.23 -4.46
N GLU A 802 -9.47 -23.81 -4.20
CA GLU A 802 -10.56 -23.82 -5.19
C GLU A 802 -10.18 -23.02 -6.44
N HIS A 803 -9.56 -21.85 -6.28
CA HIS A 803 -9.11 -21.04 -7.41
C HIS A 803 -8.11 -21.81 -8.29
N SER A 804 -7.09 -22.42 -7.68
CA SER A 804 -6.07 -23.21 -8.38
C SER A 804 -6.65 -24.48 -9.02
N LEU A 805 -7.51 -25.22 -8.31
CA LEU A 805 -8.21 -26.40 -8.83
C LEU A 805 -9.10 -26.05 -10.04
N ARG A 806 -9.88 -24.96 -9.97
CA ARG A 806 -10.69 -24.48 -11.10
C ARG A 806 -9.85 -23.95 -12.26
N ALA A 807 -8.67 -23.40 -12.00
CA ALA A 807 -7.75 -23.00 -13.06
C ALA A 807 -7.19 -24.22 -13.79
N TYR A 808 -6.75 -25.25 -13.06
CA TYR A 808 -6.31 -26.52 -13.64
C TYR A 808 -7.45 -27.25 -14.39
N GLN A 809 -8.69 -27.23 -13.86
CA GLN A 809 -9.87 -27.77 -14.55
C GLN A 809 -10.20 -27.07 -15.88
N ARG A 810 -9.83 -25.79 -16.04
CA ARG A 810 -9.91 -25.09 -17.34
C ARG A 810 -8.79 -25.48 -18.31
N GLN A 811 -7.63 -25.94 -17.80
CA GLN A 811 -6.51 -26.41 -18.61
C GLN A 811 -6.74 -27.85 -19.11
N ASP A 812 -7.25 -28.75 -18.25
CA ASP A 812 -7.72 -30.10 -18.65
C ASP A 812 -9.19 -30.34 -18.24
N PRO A 813 -10.16 -29.94 -19.08
CA PRO A 813 -11.59 -30.17 -18.83
C PRO A 813 -12.04 -31.64 -18.86
N LYS A 814 -11.14 -32.60 -19.14
CA LYS A 814 -11.46 -34.04 -19.11
C LYS A 814 -11.11 -34.70 -17.78
N ASN A 815 -10.36 -34.01 -16.92
CA ASN A 815 -9.92 -34.54 -15.64
C ASN A 815 -11.08 -34.60 -14.63
N GLN A 816 -11.40 -35.82 -14.16
CA GLN A 816 -12.47 -36.07 -13.18
C GLN A 816 -11.97 -36.06 -11.72
N ASP A 817 -10.65 -36.12 -11.50
CA ASP A 817 -10.00 -36.24 -10.19
C ASP A 817 -10.12 -34.97 -9.32
N ILE A 818 -10.50 -33.85 -9.96
CA ILE A 818 -10.67 -32.52 -9.36
C ILE A 818 -12.04 -32.38 -8.66
N GLU A 819 -13.08 -33.00 -9.20
CA GLU A 819 -14.46 -32.85 -8.72
C GLU A 819 -14.69 -33.40 -7.28
N PRO A 820 -14.06 -34.52 -6.85
CA PRO A 820 -14.06 -34.91 -5.43
C PRO A 820 -13.46 -33.87 -4.50
N LEU A 821 -12.39 -33.18 -4.92
CA LEU A 821 -11.72 -32.13 -4.12
C LEU A 821 -12.60 -30.89 -3.99
N LEU A 822 -13.19 -30.41 -5.09
CA LEU A 822 -14.13 -29.29 -5.08
C LEU A 822 -15.36 -29.59 -4.19
N ARG A 823 -15.84 -30.83 -4.19
CA ARG A 823 -16.91 -31.28 -3.30
C ARG A 823 -16.49 -31.28 -1.82
N ALA A 824 -15.28 -31.73 -1.50
CA ALA A 824 -14.74 -31.77 -0.15
C ALA A 824 -14.51 -30.37 0.47
N LEU A 825 -14.32 -29.34 -0.36
CA LEU A 825 -14.14 -27.95 0.06
C LEU A 825 -15.45 -27.15 0.13
N LYS A 826 -16.52 -27.61 -0.51
CA LYS A 826 -17.74 -26.84 -0.79
C LYS A 826 -18.28 -26.06 0.42
N ASP A 827 -18.45 -26.74 1.54
CA ASP A 827 -19.09 -26.18 2.74
C ASP A 827 -18.11 -25.31 3.56
N SER A 828 -16.80 -25.40 3.27
CA SER A 828 -15.75 -24.53 3.80
C SER A 828 -15.64 -23.19 3.04
N LEU A 829 -16.05 -23.12 1.77
CA LEU A 829 -15.87 -21.94 0.92
C LEU A 829 -16.50 -20.63 1.44
N PRO A 830 -17.75 -20.61 1.98
CA PRO A 830 -18.32 -19.38 2.53
C PRO A 830 -17.49 -18.83 3.69
N HIS A 831 -16.88 -19.74 4.46
CA HIS A 831 -16.18 -19.50 5.71
C HIS A 831 -14.66 -19.28 5.53
N SER A 832 -14.13 -19.33 4.31
CA SER A 832 -12.67 -19.42 4.07
C SER A 832 -11.91 -18.08 4.00
N ARG A 833 -12.57 -17.01 3.53
CA ARG A 833 -11.98 -15.67 3.37
C ARG A 833 -13.02 -14.60 3.63
N ARG A 834 -12.72 -13.70 4.57
CA ARG A 834 -13.47 -12.46 4.80
C ARG A 834 -12.61 -11.25 4.42
N THR A 835 -12.19 -11.21 3.16
CA THR A 835 -11.40 -10.12 2.58
C THR A 835 -12.30 -9.09 1.90
N GLY A 836 -11.94 -7.80 1.96
CA GLY A 836 -12.60 -6.75 1.17
C GLY A 836 -12.32 -6.80 -0.34
N ALA A 837 -11.86 -7.95 -0.85
CA ALA A 837 -11.57 -8.16 -2.27
C ALA A 837 -12.81 -8.75 -2.96
N ALA A 838 -13.11 -8.25 -4.16
CA ALA A 838 -14.22 -8.72 -4.96
C ALA A 838 -13.99 -10.14 -5.52
N GLU A 839 -15.08 -10.87 -5.72
CA GLU A 839 -15.05 -12.18 -6.35
C GLU A 839 -15.04 -12.09 -7.88
N HIS A 840 -14.66 -13.17 -8.56
CA HIS A 840 -14.52 -13.18 -10.01
C HIS A 840 -15.84 -12.82 -10.73
N GLN A 841 -16.96 -13.36 -10.23
CA GLN A 841 -18.30 -13.05 -10.74
C GLN A 841 -18.75 -11.61 -10.42
N GLU A 842 -18.42 -11.08 -9.24
CA GLU A 842 -18.68 -9.66 -8.92
C GLU A 842 -17.94 -8.74 -9.91
N LEU A 843 -16.66 -9.01 -10.14
CA LEU A 843 -15.82 -8.23 -11.05
C LEU A 843 -16.27 -8.36 -12.51
N GLU A 844 -16.70 -9.55 -12.94
CA GLU A 844 -17.28 -9.79 -14.27
C GLU A 844 -18.59 -9.00 -14.44
N MET A 845 -19.49 -9.03 -13.45
CA MET A 845 -20.74 -8.25 -13.50
C MET A 845 -20.49 -6.73 -13.59
N TRP A 846 -19.54 -6.18 -12.81
CA TRP A 846 -19.22 -4.75 -12.87
C TRP A 846 -18.44 -4.34 -14.14
N THR A 847 -17.70 -5.25 -14.78
CA THR A 847 -16.96 -4.94 -16.01
C THR A 847 -17.79 -5.14 -17.28
N ALA A 848 -18.73 -6.09 -17.29
CA ALA A 848 -19.62 -6.35 -18.42
C ALA A 848 -20.82 -5.38 -18.52
N SER A 849 -21.27 -4.79 -17.40
CA SER A 849 -22.51 -4.00 -17.34
C SER A 849 -22.42 -2.56 -17.86
N SER A 850 -21.22 -2.04 -18.14
CA SER A 850 -21.06 -0.64 -18.59
C SER A 850 -19.97 -0.47 -19.66
N SER A 851 -20.24 0.37 -20.66
CA SER A 851 -19.35 0.63 -21.80
C SER A 851 -18.02 1.33 -21.44
N SER A 852 -17.88 1.78 -20.20
CA SER A 852 -16.66 2.36 -19.62
C SER A 852 -16.02 1.48 -18.53
N GLY A 853 -16.49 0.22 -18.41
CA GLY A 853 -15.94 -0.78 -17.49
C GLY A 853 -16.06 -0.39 -16.01
N LEU A 854 -15.13 -0.87 -15.18
CA LEU A 854 -15.19 -0.71 -13.73
C LEU A 854 -15.29 0.75 -13.24
N ALA A 855 -14.73 1.71 -14.00
CA ALA A 855 -14.88 3.14 -13.73
C ALA A 855 -16.33 3.66 -13.98
N GLY A 856 -16.99 3.16 -15.03
CA GLY A 856 -18.41 3.42 -15.31
C GLY A 856 -19.33 2.79 -14.25
N ALA A 857 -19.04 1.55 -13.84
CA ALA A 857 -19.77 0.89 -12.76
C ALA A 857 -19.65 1.66 -11.43
N ALA A 858 -18.47 2.19 -11.10
CA ALA A 858 -18.29 3.05 -9.93
C ALA A 858 -19.07 4.38 -10.05
N LYS A 859 -19.11 4.99 -11.25
CA LYS A 859 -19.95 6.17 -11.51
C LYS A 859 -21.44 5.87 -11.27
N HIS A 860 -21.95 4.77 -11.81
CA HIS A 860 -23.34 4.34 -11.59
C HIS A 860 -23.63 4.00 -10.12
N LEU A 861 -22.67 3.47 -9.36
CA LEU A 861 -22.83 3.25 -7.92
C LEU A 861 -23.08 4.57 -7.16
N ILE A 862 -22.30 5.62 -7.48
CA ILE A 862 -22.48 6.97 -6.91
C ILE A 862 -23.84 7.54 -7.32
N GLN A 863 -24.24 7.41 -8.58
CA GLN A 863 -25.55 7.85 -9.07
C GLN A 863 -26.71 7.18 -8.32
N ASN A 864 -26.64 5.87 -8.11
CA ASN A 864 -27.65 5.11 -7.38
C ASN A 864 -27.73 5.51 -5.89
N LEU A 865 -26.59 5.84 -5.27
CA LEU A 865 -26.53 6.37 -3.89
C LEU A 865 -27.12 7.79 -3.80
N VAL A 866 -26.80 8.66 -4.76
CA VAL A 866 -27.35 10.03 -4.82
C VAL A 866 -28.86 10.01 -5.05
N GLN A 867 -29.36 9.20 -5.99
CA GLN A 867 -30.80 9.06 -6.25
C GLN A 867 -31.56 8.56 -5.02
N TRP A 868 -31.05 7.54 -4.32
CA TRP A 868 -31.64 7.05 -3.08
C TRP A 868 -31.63 8.12 -1.98
N GLY A 869 -30.54 8.91 -1.89
CA GLY A 869 -30.42 10.05 -0.99
C GLY A 869 -31.42 11.18 -1.24
N MET A 870 -32.07 11.26 -2.41
CA MET A 870 -33.10 12.29 -2.70
C MET A 870 -34.46 11.94 -2.08
N HIS A 871 -34.85 10.67 -2.07
CA HIS A 871 -36.20 10.22 -1.69
C HIS A 871 -36.18 8.94 -0.82
N PRO A 872 -35.50 8.94 0.35
CA PRO A 872 -35.32 7.75 1.19
C PRO A 872 -36.61 7.22 1.85
N GLU A 873 -37.67 8.04 1.97
CA GLU A 873 -38.99 7.61 2.45
C GLU A 873 -39.84 6.96 1.35
N MET A 874 -39.65 7.38 0.10
CA MET A 874 -40.44 6.94 -1.06
C MET A 874 -39.86 5.67 -1.71
N THR A 875 -38.59 5.36 -1.41
CA THR A 875 -37.89 4.14 -1.80
C THR A 875 -37.54 3.32 -0.57
N ALA A 876 -38.50 2.51 -0.11
CA ALA A 876 -38.42 1.75 1.14
C ALA A 876 -37.19 0.82 1.25
N MET A 877 -36.64 0.37 0.11
CA MET A 877 -35.48 -0.52 0.07
C MET A 877 -34.16 0.26 -0.12
N PRO A 878 -33.09 -0.11 0.60
CA PRO A 878 -31.77 0.47 0.41
C PRO A 878 -31.17 0.08 -0.94
N THR A 879 -30.34 0.97 -1.51
CA THR A 879 -29.69 0.72 -2.79
C THR A 879 -28.62 -0.36 -2.69
N SER A 880 -28.49 -1.19 -3.75
CA SER A 880 -27.61 -2.36 -3.81
C SER A 880 -26.13 -1.96 -3.81
N TYR A 881 -25.58 -1.76 -2.61
CA TYR A 881 -24.24 -1.22 -2.38
C TYR A 881 -23.30 -2.30 -1.85
N THR A 882 -22.04 -2.25 -2.28
CA THR A 882 -20.95 -2.99 -1.63
C THR A 882 -19.65 -2.21 -1.72
N HIS A 883 -18.97 -2.04 -0.58
CA HIS A 883 -17.68 -1.37 -0.57
C HIS A 883 -16.58 -2.21 -1.27
N ARG A 884 -16.81 -3.52 -1.53
CA ARG A 884 -15.92 -4.35 -2.37
C ARG A 884 -15.75 -3.76 -3.77
N GLN A 885 -16.78 -3.13 -4.33
CA GLN A 885 -16.72 -2.48 -5.64
C GLN A 885 -15.79 -1.26 -5.62
N MET A 886 -15.83 -0.46 -4.55
CA MET A 886 -14.92 0.67 -4.37
C MET A 886 -13.48 0.21 -4.13
N ILE A 887 -13.25 -0.82 -3.31
CA ILE A 887 -11.92 -1.41 -3.11
C ILE A 887 -11.37 -1.99 -4.41
N ALA A 888 -12.18 -2.73 -5.19
CA ALA A 888 -11.75 -3.27 -6.48
C ALA A 888 -11.41 -2.17 -7.49
N THR A 889 -12.24 -1.12 -7.57
CA THR A 889 -11.99 0.04 -8.45
C THR A 889 -10.71 0.76 -8.04
N LEU A 890 -10.50 1.01 -6.75
CA LEU A 890 -9.27 1.61 -6.22
C LEU A 890 -8.02 0.76 -6.54
N LYS A 891 -8.12 -0.58 -6.42
CA LYS A 891 -7.00 -1.50 -6.67
C LYS A 891 -6.65 -1.72 -8.14
N ILE A 892 -7.61 -1.56 -9.07
CA ILE A 892 -7.46 -1.85 -10.51
C ILE A 892 -7.34 -0.57 -11.35
N VAL A 893 -8.15 0.45 -11.04
CA VAL A 893 -8.24 1.72 -11.81
C VAL A 893 -7.32 2.80 -11.24
N GLY A 894 -6.99 2.71 -9.94
CA GLY A 894 -6.09 3.62 -9.24
C GLY A 894 -6.78 4.86 -8.65
N ALA A 895 -6.23 5.37 -7.54
CA ALA A 895 -6.82 6.42 -6.72
C ALA A 895 -7.14 7.70 -7.51
N SER A 896 -6.18 8.26 -8.25
CA SER A 896 -6.37 9.53 -8.99
C SER A 896 -7.41 9.43 -10.10
N ARG A 897 -7.52 8.27 -10.77
CA ARG A 897 -8.54 8.08 -11.80
C ARG A 897 -9.93 7.84 -11.21
N LEU A 898 -10.03 7.18 -10.06
CA LEU A 898 -11.29 7.06 -9.31
C LEU A 898 -11.74 8.41 -8.76
N LEU A 899 -10.85 9.19 -8.14
CA LEU A 899 -11.16 10.52 -7.62
C LEU A 899 -11.73 11.44 -8.73
N ARG A 900 -11.12 11.47 -9.92
CA ARG A 900 -11.63 12.25 -11.05
C ARG A 900 -13.02 11.83 -11.52
N VAL A 901 -13.39 10.54 -11.41
CA VAL A 901 -14.77 10.08 -11.66
C VAL A 901 -15.73 10.60 -10.60
N MET A 902 -15.30 10.67 -9.33
CA MET A 902 -16.11 11.21 -8.22
C MET A 902 -16.30 12.72 -8.35
N LEU A 903 -15.25 13.48 -8.69
CA LEU A 903 -15.32 14.93 -8.92
C LEU A 903 -16.21 15.29 -10.12
N GLU A 904 -16.11 14.53 -11.23
CA GLU A 904 -16.96 14.71 -12.40
C GLU A 904 -18.43 14.34 -12.11
N GLU A 905 -18.70 13.35 -11.26
CA GLU A 905 -20.08 13.07 -10.83
C GLU A 905 -20.63 14.18 -9.91
N ILE A 906 -19.82 14.76 -9.01
CA ILE A 906 -20.24 15.95 -8.23
C ILE A 906 -20.60 17.11 -9.16
N ARG A 907 -19.79 17.38 -10.20
CA ARG A 907 -20.11 18.38 -11.23
C ARG A 907 -21.46 18.10 -11.89
N GLN A 908 -21.66 16.88 -12.41
CA GLN A 908 -22.89 16.52 -13.13
C GLN A 908 -24.13 16.57 -12.24
N GLN A 909 -24.03 16.13 -10.98
CA GLN A 909 -25.11 16.25 -9.99
C GLN A 909 -25.35 17.71 -9.55
N THR A 910 -24.32 18.55 -9.48
CA THR A 910 -24.47 19.98 -9.18
C THR A 910 -25.24 20.70 -10.31
N LEU A 911 -24.93 20.40 -11.57
CA LEU A 911 -25.69 20.89 -12.73
C LEU A 911 -27.14 20.38 -12.76
N ALA A 912 -27.41 19.20 -12.19
CA ALA A 912 -28.76 18.65 -12.02
C ALA A 912 -29.53 19.21 -10.80
N GLY A 913 -28.90 20.05 -9.96
CA GLY A 913 -29.48 20.57 -8.71
C GLY A 913 -29.30 19.67 -7.47
N SER A 914 -28.72 18.48 -7.64
CA SER A 914 -28.49 17.46 -6.61
C SER A 914 -27.15 17.61 -5.86
N GLY A 915 -26.39 18.68 -6.12
CA GLY A 915 -24.98 18.82 -5.69
C GLY A 915 -24.71 18.55 -4.22
N SER A 916 -25.55 19.06 -3.31
CA SER A 916 -25.47 18.81 -1.86
C SER A 916 -25.38 17.31 -1.51
N ILE A 917 -26.26 16.52 -2.10
CA ILE A 917 -26.36 15.07 -1.86
C ILE A 917 -25.14 14.35 -2.44
N ALA A 918 -24.66 14.79 -3.61
CA ALA A 918 -23.43 14.25 -4.22
C ALA A 918 -22.18 14.54 -3.38
N TYR A 919 -22.06 15.73 -2.79
CA TYR A 919 -20.98 16.04 -1.84
C TYR A 919 -21.06 15.15 -0.59
N ASP A 920 -22.24 14.88 -0.02
CA ASP A 920 -22.37 14.00 1.15
C ASP A 920 -21.97 12.55 0.84
N VAL A 921 -22.49 11.99 -0.26
CA VAL A 921 -22.17 10.63 -0.72
C VAL A 921 -20.68 10.48 -1.03
N VAL A 922 -20.08 11.43 -1.76
CA VAL A 922 -18.64 11.36 -2.09
C VAL A 922 -17.76 11.62 -0.87
N THR A 923 -18.15 12.52 0.05
CA THR A 923 -17.45 12.71 1.32
C THR A 923 -17.43 11.39 2.10
N ALA A 924 -18.56 10.71 2.24
CA ALA A 924 -18.63 9.41 2.91
C ALA A 924 -17.77 8.33 2.20
N LEU A 925 -17.76 8.28 0.87
CA LEU A 925 -16.93 7.34 0.10
C LEU A 925 -15.42 7.61 0.19
N VAL A 926 -15.00 8.85 0.45
CA VAL A 926 -13.57 9.22 0.67
C VAL A 926 -13.17 9.08 2.14
N CYS A 927 -14.11 9.28 3.08
CA CYS A 927 -13.90 9.08 4.52
C CYS A 927 -14.03 7.61 4.96
N ALA A 928 -14.54 6.73 4.10
CA ALA A 928 -14.75 5.32 4.38
C ALA A 928 -13.44 4.58 4.74
N PRO A 929 -13.39 3.82 5.85
CA PRO A 929 -12.22 3.03 6.22
C PRO A 929 -11.97 1.88 5.24
N ASN A 930 -10.73 1.41 5.15
CA ASN A 930 -10.28 0.49 4.10
C ASN A 930 -9.32 -0.59 4.60
N VAL A 931 -9.83 -1.83 4.61
CA VAL A 931 -9.16 -3.07 5.05
C VAL A 931 -7.81 -3.33 4.37
N SER A 932 -7.57 -2.75 3.18
CA SER A 932 -6.33 -2.98 2.42
C SER A 932 -5.29 -1.88 2.60
N ASN A 933 -5.44 -1.04 3.62
CA ASN A 933 -4.77 0.26 3.73
C ASN A 933 -4.45 0.67 5.18
N GLU A 934 -5.32 0.35 6.14
CA GLU A 934 -5.09 0.66 7.56
C GLU A 934 -4.12 -0.30 8.23
N LEU A 935 -2.86 0.14 8.28
CA LEU A 935 -1.88 -0.26 9.30
C LEU A 935 -2.32 0.25 10.68
N PRO A 936 -1.95 -0.43 11.79
CA PRO A 936 -2.10 0.11 13.14
C PRO A 936 -1.40 1.46 13.33
N LEU A 937 -1.84 2.25 14.31
CA LEU A 937 -1.26 3.55 14.69
C LEU A 937 0.15 3.45 15.33
N THR A 938 0.82 2.29 15.25
CA THR A 938 2.10 2.01 15.89
C THR A 938 3.31 2.63 15.19
N SER A 939 3.14 3.34 14.06
CA SER A 939 4.21 4.09 13.38
C SER A 939 4.84 5.25 14.20
N GLY A 940 4.42 5.45 15.46
CA GLY A 940 5.07 6.33 16.43
C GLY A 940 5.89 5.61 17.51
N LEU A 941 5.92 4.27 17.53
CA LEU A 941 6.80 3.50 18.40
C LEU A 941 8.17 3.31 17.73
N LEU A 942 9.21 3.69 18.46
CA LEU A 942 10.59 3.37 18.12
C LEU A 942 10.84 1.89 18.42
N ASP A 943 11.70 1.25 17.62
CA ASP A 943 12.30 -0.04 17.94
C ASP A 943 13.19 0.06 19.21
N GLU A 944 13.60 -1.07 19.80
CA GLU A 944 14.53 -1.09 20.96
C GLU A 944 15.86 -0.36 20.66
N THR A 945 16.22 -0.26 19.37
CA THR A 945 17.38 0.50 18.86
C THR A 945 17.16 2.03 18.78
N GLY A 946 15.96 2.53 19.07
CA GLY A 946 15.60 3.95 18.91
C GLY A 946 15.33 4.37 17.46
N SER A 947 15.21 3.42 16.53
CA SER A 947 14.97 3.69 15.11
C SER A 947 13.49 3.56 14.72
N LEU A 948 13.07 4.31 13.68
CA LEU A 948 11.77 4.12 13.04
C LEU A 948 11.90 3.04 11.95
N PRO A 949 11.00 2.03 11.90
CA PRO A 949 11.02 1.04 10.83
C PRO A 949 10.72 1.71 9.47
N PRO A 950 11.39 1.28 8.38
CA PRO A 950 11.26 1.93 7.09
C PRO A 950 9.81 1.85 6.56
N PRO A 951 9.25 2.94 6.00
CA PRO A 951 7.85 3.00 5.62
C PRO A 951 7.53 1.99 4.52
N LEU A 952 6.66 1.02 4.83
CA LEU A 952 6.17 0.03 3.88
C LEU A 952 5.49 0.72 2.68
N GLN A 953 5.89 0.35 1.46
CA GLN A 953 5.39 0.97 0.22
C GLN A 953 3.88 0.73 0.03
N ARG A 954 3.08 1.68 0.51
CA ARG A 954 1.61 1.66 0.46
C ARG A 954 1.08 2.26 -0.85
N ARG A 955 -0.11 1.83 -1.26
CA ARG A 955 -0.86 2.44 -2.38
C ARG A 955 -1.58 3.69 -1.88
N LEU A 956 -1.44 4.79 -2.61
CA LEU A 956 -2.06 6.08 -2.28
C LEU A 956 -3.57 5.95 -2.00
N THR A 957 -4.06 6.57 -0.93
CA THR A 957 -5.50 6.64 -0.60
C THR A 957 -6.23 7.73 -1.39
N LEU A 958 -7.57 7.67 -1.40
CA LEU A 958 -8.40 8.75 -1.94
C LEU A 958 -8.19 10.07 -1.17
N ARG A 959 -7.96 10.03 0.15
CA ARG A 959 -7.65 11.22 0.96
C ARG A 959 -6.30 11.83 0.61
N GLU A 960 -5.25 11.01 0.47
CA GLU A 960 -3.91 11.47 0.04
C GLU A 960 -3.95 12.10 -1.35
N VAL A 961 -4.63 11.49 -2.33
CA VAL A 961 -4.72 12.07 -3.67
C VAL A 961 -5.61 13.31 -3.71
N LEU A 962 -6.70 13.35 -2.93
CA LEU A 962 -7.52 14.56 -2.79
C LEU A 962 -6.73 15.71 -2.16
N LYS A 963 -5.90 15.44 -1.15
CA LYS A 963 -4.97 16.42 -0.59
C LYS A 963 -3.99 16.92 -1.65
N MET A 964 -3.36 16.03 -2.43
CA MET A 964 -2.42 16.43 -3.48
C MET A 964 -3.09 17.20 -4.64
N GLU A 965 -4.30 16.85 -5.08
CA GLU A 965 -5.02 17.61 -6.12
C GLU A 965 -5.53 18.96 -5.56
N ALA A 966 -5.86 19.07 -4.26
CA ALA A 966 -6.20 20.33 -3.60
C ALA A 966 -4.98 21.25 -3.35
N GLU A 967 -3.83 20.71 -2.94
CA GLU A 967 -2.57 21.47 -2.83
C GLU A 967 -2.13 22.03 -4.19
N ASN A 968 -2.44 21.32 -5.27
CA ASN A 968 -2.22 21.79 -6.65
C ASN A 968 -3.36 22.68 -7.21
N TYR A 969 -4.31 23.17 -6.40
CA TYR A 969 -5.50 23.88 -6.92
C TYR A 969 -5.16 25.06 -7.83
N ARG A 970 -4.05 25.79 -7.62
CA ARG A 970 -3.66 26.92 -8.49
C ARG A 970 -3.39 26.48 -9.92
N LYS A 971 -2.78 25.30 -10.13
CA LYS A 971 -2.56 24.69 -11.45
C LYS A 971 -3.88 24.18 -12.05
N LEU A 972 -4.80 23.71 -11.21
CA LEU A 972 -6.12 23.21 -11.62
C LEU A 972 -7.03 24.37 -12.04
N HIS A 973 -7.11 25.44 -11.23
CA HIS A 973 -7.91 26.64 -11.48
C HIS A 973 -7.45 27.42 -12.71
N LYS A 974 -6.14 27.43 -13.03
CA LYS A 974 -5.60 27.97 -14.30
C LYS A 974 -6.00 27.13 -15.55
N LYS A 975 -6.65 25.95 -15.38
CA LYS A 975 -7.18 25.08 -16.47
C LYS A 975 -8.71 24.93 -16.46
N ASP A 976 -9.28 24.76 -15.27
CA ASP A 976 -10.67 24.41 -15.00
C ASP A 976 -11.04 24.94 -13.60
N PRO A 977 -11.67 26.13 -13.50
CA PRO A 977 -11.96 26.77 -12.22
C PRO A 977 -13.07 26.04 -11.44
N GLU A 978 -14.05 25.46 -12.15
CA GLU A 978 -15.15 24.70 -11.53
C GLU A 978 -14.61 23.44 -10.84
N LEU A 979 -13.75 22.69 -11.51
CA LEU A 979 -13.13 21.48 -10.92
C LEU A 979 -12.26 21.84 -9.72
N ALA A 980 -11.53 22.96 -9.78
CA ALA A 980 -10.72 23.42 -8.64
C ALA A 980 -11.58 23.79 -7.42
N GLU A 981 -12.70 24.47 -7.63
CA GLU A 981 -13.65 24.81 -6.57
C GLU A 981 -14.28 23.55 -5.94
N ILE A 982 -14.70 22.59 -6.77
CA ILE A 982 -15.25 21.30 -6.33
C ILE A 982 -14.22 20.51 -5.50
N THR A 983 -12.97 20.41 -5.99
CA THR A 983 -11.88 19.69 -5.33
C THR A 983 -11.54 20.28 -3.96
N VAL A 984 -11.38 21.61 -3.85
CA VAL A 984 -11.05 22.25 -2.58
C VAL A 984 -12.24 22.22 -1.60
N ARG A 985 -13.49 22.36 -2.08
CA ARG A 985 -14.69 22.19 -1.22
C ARG A 985 -14.77 20.76 -0.67
N LEU A 986 -14.55 19.74 -1.50
CA LEU A 986 -14.54 18.35 -1.07
C LEU A 986 -13.40 18.08 -0.07
N TYR A 987 -12.19 18.59 -0.33
CA TYR A 987 -11.04 18.46 0.58
C TYR A 987 -11.33 19.06 1.96
N ARG A 988 -11.78 20.32 2.03
CA ARG A 988 -12.17 20.97 3.30
C ARG A 988 -13.24 20.16 4.04
N ARG A 989 -14.24 19.61 3.33
CA ARG A 989 -15.33 18.81 3.92
C ARG A 989 -14.86 17.45 4.45
N VAL A 990 -13.93 16.77 3.75
CA VAL A 990 -13.33 15.49 4.14
C VAL A 990 -12.40 15.66 5.34
N GLU A 991 -11.53 16.66 5.35
CA GLU A 991 -10.67 16.92 6.50
C GLU A 991 -11.50 17.26 7.74
N ALA A 992 -12.49 18.17 7.63
CA ALA A 992 -13.43 18.48 8.72
C ALA A 992 -14.22 17.27 9.23
N GLN A 993 -14.51 16.29 8.37
CA GLN A 993 -15.18 15.04 8.75
C GLN A 993 -14.26 14.09 9.55
N LEU A 994 -12.95 14.14 9.30
CA LEU A 994 -11.93 13.23 9.82
C LEU A 994 -11.00 13.85 10.87
N VAL A 995 -11.32 15.05 11.39
CA VAL A 995 -10.64 15.61 12.57
C VAL A 995 -10.92 14.71 13.77
N LEU A 996 -9.87 14.10 14.33
CA LEU A 996 -9.94 13.54 15.69
C LEU A 996 -9.89 14.70 16.69
N PRO A 997 -10.79 14.77 17.69
CA PRO A 997 -10.64 15.74 18.77
C PRO A 997 -9.33 15.48 19.52
N PRO A 998 -8.68 16.51 20.10
CA PRO A 998 -7.59 16.26 21.02
C PRO A 998 -8.09 15.35 22.15
N PRO A 999 -7.26 14.40 22.64
CA PRO A 999 -7.66 13.55 23.75
C PRO A 999 -8.04 14.45 24.93
N PRO A 1000 -9.18 14.20 25.61
CA PRO A 1000 -9.60 15.04 26.71
C PRO A 1000 -8.50 15.00 27.78
N THR A 1001 -7.86 16.14 28.01
CA THR A 1001 -6.94 16.32 29.14
C THR A 1001 -7.67 15.85 30.37
N MET A 1002 -7.14 14.84 31.06
CA MET A 1002 -7.83 14.24 32.20
C MET A 1002 -8.11 15.31 33.24
N LEU A 1003 -9.37 15.77 33.28
CA LEU A 1003 -9.97 16.33 34.47
C LEU A 1003 -9.81 15.22 35.51
N GLN A 1004 -8.87 15.42 36.44
CA GLN A 1004 -8.64 14.48 37.53
C GLN A 1004 -10.00 14.21 38.14
N ALA A 1005 -10.41 12.93 38.19
CA ALA A 1005 -11.56 12.54 38.97
C ALA A 1005 -11.28 13.01 40.39
N ALA A 1006 -12.00 14.03 40.85
CA ALA A 1006 -11.85 14.54 42.20
C ALA A 1006 -12.13 13.37 43.13
N ASP A 1007 -11.17 13.05 44.00
CA ASP A 1007 -11.18 11.83 44.80
C ASP A 1007 -12.55 11.63 45.47
N MET A 1008 -13.06 10.40 45.39
CA MET A 1008 -14.19 9.98 46.23
C MET A 1008 -13.70 9.85 47.67
N GLN A 1009 -13.45 11.00 48.31
CA GLN A 1009 -13.18 11.09 49.72
C GLN A 1009 -14.42 10.61 50.47
N LEU A 1010 -14.36 9.41 51.04
CA LEU A 1010 -15.43 8.87 51.87
C LEU A 1010 -15.66 9.83 53.05
N ASP A 1011 -16.87 10.35 53.17
CA ASP A 1011 -17.37 10.91 54.42
C ASP A 1011 -18.52 10.05 54.95
N LEU A 1012 -18.56 9.86 56.27
CA LEU A 1012 -19.44 8.89 56.92
C LEU A 1012 -20.19 9.56 58.08
N ALA A 1013 -21.46 9.87 57.81
CA ALA A 1013 -22.49 10.42 58.71
C ALA A 1013 -22.36 11.90 59.13
N GLY A 1014 -23.41 12.69 58.88
CA GLY A 1014 -23.54 14.07 59.37
C GLY A 1014 -24.81 14.78 58.89
N ASP A 1015 -25.69 15.15 59.83
CA ASP A 1015 -27.02 15.75 59.67
C ASP A 1015 -27.22 16.92 58.67
N ALA A 1016 -28.29 16.77 57.87
CA ALA A 1016 -29.46 17.68 57.78
C ALA A 1016 -29.41 19.12 57.18
N THR A 1017 -30.52 19.43 56.47
CA THR A 1017 -31.08 20.74 56.06
C THR A 1017 -30.47 21.48 54.86
N GLY A 1018 -31.33 22.10 54.03
CA GLY A 1018 -30.94 23.07 52.99
C GLY A 1018 -31.76 22.99 51.68
N LEU A 1019 -32.86 23.75 51.57
CA LEU A 1019 -33.60 23.95 50.31
C LEU A 1019 -32.87 24.95 49.38
N GLY A 1020 -32.96 24.78 48.05
CA GLY A 1020 -32.60 25.81 47.08
C GLY A 1020 -32.68 25.36 45.61
N ASP A 1021 -33.61 25.94 44.83
CA ASP A 1021 -33.79 25.69 43.40
C ASP A 1021 -32.81 26.53 42.51
N PRO A 1022 -32.58 26.15 41.23
CA PRO A 1022 -31.56 26.74 40.37
C PRO A 1022 -32.05 27.93 39.51
N MET A 1023 -31.15 28.84 39.12
CA MET A 1023 -31.38 29.74 37.97
C MET A 1023 -30.11 30.42 37.42
N ALA A 1024 -30.05 30.56 36.09
CA ALA A 1024 -29.21 31.48 35.30
C ALA A 1024 -27.66 31.30 35.35
N ALA A 1025 -26.87 31.78 34.39
CA ALA A 1025 -27.21 32.57 33.20
C ALA A 1025 -26.44 32.11 31.95
N ALA A 1026 -27.02 32.37 30.77
CA ALA A 1026 -26.33 32.38 29.49
C ALA A 1026 -26.43 33.78 28.84
N ALA A 1027 -25.70 33.99 27.74
CA ALA A 1027 -25.61 35.20 26.92
C ALA A 1027 -24.71 36.35 27.44
N GLY A 1028 -23.97 36.96 26.50
CA GLY A 1028 -23.04 38.08 26.71
C GLY A 1028 -22.04 38.21 25.55
N VAL A 1029 -22.36 39.04 24.55
CA VAL A 1029 -21.61 39.18 23.28
C VAL A 1029 -21.38 40.68 22.96
N GLN A 1030 -20.30 40.98 22.23
CA GLN A 1030 -19.87 42.30 21.67
C GLN A 1030 -19.35 43.38 22.65
N GLY A 1031 -18.39 44.20 22.18
CA GLY A 1031 -17.87 45.38 22.90
C GLY A 1031 -16.49 45.89 22.45
N ASP A 1032 -16.39 46.44 21.24
CA ASP A 1032 -15.19 47.10 20.63
C ASP A 1032 -14.67 48.34 21.42
N GLY A 1033 -13.40 48.78 21.22
CA GLY A 1033 -12.93 50.09 21.75
C GLY A 1033 -11.43 50.41 21.94
N THR A 1034 -10.65 50.58 20.87
CA THR A 1034 -9.61 51.66 20.67
C THR A 1034 -8.37 51.88 21.60
N MET A 1035 -7.16 51.83 20.97
CA MET A 1035 -6.00 52.77 21.04
C MET A 1035 -5.16 52.95 22.34
N ALA A 1036 -3.83 53.23 22.33
CA ALA A 1036 -2.73 53.12 21.32
C ALA A 1036 -1.34 53.46 21.96
N ILE A 1037 -0.22 53.04 21.32
CA ILE A 1037 1.15 53.66 21.36
C ILE A 1037 1.91 53.65 22.73
N ASP A 1038 3.23 53.51 22.87
CA ASP A 1038 4.41 53.20 22.02
C ASP A 1038 5.51 52.59 22.95
N GLY A 1039 6.54 51.89 22.44
CA GLY A 1039 7.59 51.31 23.29
C GLY A 1039 8.63 50.42 22.59
N VAL A 1040 9.78 50.98 22.25
CA VAL A 1040 10.93 50.28 21.61
C VAL A 1040 11.82 49.57 22.66
N GLY A 1041 12.28 48.34 22.39
CA GLY A 1041 13.52 47.83 22.99
C GLY A 1041 13.64 46.31 23.21
N ASN A 1042 14.79 45.77 22.80
CA ASN A 1042 15.28 44.40 22.93
C ASN A 1042 14.92 43.65 24.23
N LEU A 1043 14.70 42.34 24.10
CA LEU A 1043 15.04 41.36 25.15
C LEU A 1043 16.03 40.33 24.59
N ASP A 1044 17.05 40.06 25.38
CA ASP A 1044 18.22 39.22 25.05
C ASP A 1044 18.22 37.93 25.90
N MET A 1045 18.91 36.89 25.43
CA MET A 1045 18.89 35.54 26.02
C MET A 1045 20.24 35.23 26.68
N SER A 1046 20.24 34.94 27.99
CA SER A 1046 21.45 34.47 28.67
C SER A 1046 21.20 33.44 29.79
N ILE A 1047 22.15 32.51 29.89
CA ILE A 1047 22.15 31.25 30.66
C ILE A 1047 22.80 31.44 32.05
N GLY A 1048 22.45 30.61 33.05
CA GLY A 1048 23.39 30.32 34.15
C GLY A 1048 22.88 29.63 35.43
N GLY A 1049 23.42 28.45 35.76
CA GLY A 1049 23.42 27.83 37.11
C GLY A 1049 22.89 26.37 37.15
N VAL A 1050 23.69 25.30 37.28
CA VAL A 1050 24.45 24.71 38.44
C VAL A 1050 23.56 24.26 39.62
N SER A 1051 23.74 23.12 40.31
CA SER A 1051 24.69 21.96 40.32
C SER A 1051 23.96 20.72 40.94
N ALA A 1052 24.49 19.52 41.27
CA ALA A 1052 25.84 18.95 41.46
C ALA A 1052 25.78 17.39 41.29
N ASP A 1053 26.82 16.67 40.83
CA ASP A 1053 27.92 15.99 41.58
C ASP A 1053 27.64 14.55 42.10
N MET A 1054 28.51 13.60 41.70
CA MET A 1054 29.15 12.54 42.54
C MET A 1054 30.12 11.68 41.68
N GLY A 1055 31.28 11.30 42.25
CA GLY A 1055 32.30 10.44 41.60
C GLY A 1055 32.02 8.93 41.69
N LEU A 1056 32.98 8.00 41.44
CA LEU A 1056 34.44 8.11 41.28
C LEU A 1056 35.03 6.77 40.75
N GLY A 1057 36.09 6.76 39.94
CA GLY A 1057 36.84 5.52 39.59
C GLY A 1057 37.79 5.69 38.39
N ALA A 1058 39.04 5.20 38.46
CA ALA A 1058 40.07 5.55 37.45
C ALA A 1058 41.18 4.49 37.21
N SER A 1059 41.51 4.29 35.93
CA SER A 1059 42.81 3.82 35.40
C SER A 1059 42.81 3.93 33.85
N GLY A 1060 43.91 4.18 33.14
CA GLY A 1060 45.23 4.66 33.56
C GLY A 1060 46.32 4.51 32.48
N ASN A 1061 46.75 5.62 31.86
CA ASN A 1061 47.86 5.77 30.87
C ASN A 1061 47.66 5.05 29.50
N SER A 1062 48.32 5.43 28.39
CA SER A 1062 49.44 6.38 28.18
C SER A 1062 49.43 7.10 26.81
N GLY A 1063 49.72 8.41 26.79
CA GLY A 1063 50.33 9.14 25.67
C GLY A 1063 49.43 9.56 24.48
N GLY A 1064 49.50 10.79 23.93
CA GLY A 1064 50.15 12.01 24.42
C GLY A 1064 50.82 12.85 23.33
N LEU A 1065 50.36 14.11 23.16
CA LEU A 1065 50.88 15.15 22.24
C LEU A 1065 50.63 14.85 20.73
N ASP A 1066 50.53 15.84 19.84
CA ASP A 1066 50.61 17.30 20.00
C ASP A 1066 49.58 18.03 19.10
N ALA A 1067 49.37 19.33 19.30
CA ALA A 1067 48.37 20.13 18.59
C ALA A 1067 48.95 21.41 17.94
N SER A 1068 49.48 21.30 16.72
CA SER A 1068 49.78 22.47 15.87
C SER A 1068 50.01 22.10 14.39
N ALA A 1069 49.06 22.45 13.51
CA ALA A 1069 49.25 22.73 12.08
C ALA A 1069 47.92 23.19 11.45
N GLU A 1070 47.74 24.50 11.27
CA GLU A 1070 46.87 25.02 10.20
C GLU A 1070 47.68 25.16 8.89
N ALA A 1071 46.97 25.37 7.78
CA ALA A 1071 47.44 25.63 6.42
C ALA A 1071 47.80 24.43 5.51
N ASP A 1072 47.59 24.67 4.20
CA ASP A 1072 48.04 23.94 3.01
C ASP A 1072 47.63 22.46 2.83
N LEU A 1073 46.39 22.26 2.35
CA LEU A 1073 45.97 21.04 1.61
C LEU A 1073 45.36 21.37 0.22
N PHE A 1074 45.70 22.53 -0.37
CA PHE A 1074 45.24 22.91 -1.73
C PHE A 1074 46.33 23.55 -2.63
N GLY A 1075 47.61 23.51 -2.21
CA GLY A 1075 48.75 23.88 -3.04
C GLY A 1075 49.40 22.64 -3.67
N GLY A 1076 49.19 22.40 -4.97
CA GLY A 1076 49.85 21.27 -5.65
C GLY A 1076 49.15 20.66 -6.87
N LEU A 1077 48.14 21.32 -7.47
CA LEU A 1077 47.51 20.85 -8.71
C LEU A 1077 48.31 21.34 -9.94
N ASP A 1078 49.60 20.97 -9.98
CA ASP A 1078 50.51 21.28 -11.08
C ASP A 1078 50.25 20.34 -12.28
N THR A 1079 50.52 20.81 -13.49
CA THR A 1079 50.01 20.16 -14.71
C THR A 1079 51.00 19.19 -15.33
N ASP A 1080 50.97 17.92 -14.91
CA ASP A 1080 51.59 16.82 -15.67
C ASP A 1080 50.72 15.55 -15.73
N MET A 1081 50.91 14.72 -16.75
CA MET A 1081 49.85 13.84 -17.30
C MET A 1081 50.02 12.32 -17.07
N ASP A 1082 50.80 11.91 -16.06
CA ASP A 1082 51.29 10.52 -15.93
C ASP A 1082 50.37 9.53 -15.17
N VAL A 1083 49.13 9.91 -14.81
CA VAL A 1083 48.22 9.02 -14.05
C VAL A 1083 47.56 7.92 -14.92
N PHE A 1084 47.50 8.10 -16.25
CA PHE A 1084 46.71 7.24 -17.13
C PHE A 1084 47.37 5.91 -17.56
N ASP A 1085 48.69 5.75 -17.44
CA ASP A 1085 49.40 4.55 -17.93
C ASP A 1085 49.16 3.31 -17.06
N GLY A 1086 48.72 3.50 -15.80
CA GLY A 1086 48.49 2.41 -14.84
C GLY A 1086 47.33 1.46 -15.19
N TRP A 1087 46.40 1.85 -16.07
CA TRP A 1087 45.20 1.06 -16.39
C TRP A 1087 45.41 -0.01 -17.48
N SER A 1088 46.56 -0.01 -18.15
CA SER A 1088 46.93 -1.06 -19.11
C SER A 1088 47.58 -2.30 -18.46
N GLY A 1089 47.88 -2.24 -17.15
CA GLY A 1089 48.68 -3.24 -16.43
C GLY A 1089 47.95 -4.14 -15.43
N MET A 1090 46.65 -3.97 -15.19
CA MET A 1090 45.90 -4.83 -14.27
C MET A 1090 45.53 -6.18 -14.90
N ASP A 1091 46.45 -7.14 -14.79
CA ASP A 1091 46.21 -8.55 -15.10
C ASP A 1091 45.26 -9.19 -14.08
N LEU A 1092 43.96 -9.18 -14.41
CA LEU A 1092 42.90 -9.84 -13.64
C LEU A 1092 42.73 -11.33 -14.00
N SER A 1093 43.74 -11.98 -14.62
CA SER A 1093 43.67 -13.39 -15.05
C SER A 1093 44.32 -14.40 -14.08
N ARG A 1094 43.78 -14.48 -12.86
CA ARG A 1094 43.85 -15.68 -12.01
C ARG A 1094 42.55 -15.87 -11.19
N PRO A 1095 42.19 -17.13 -10.87
CA PRO A 1095 40.87 -17.50 -10.35
C PRO A 1095 40.64 -17.11 -8.89
#